data_AF-A0A960SQA0-F1
#
_entry.id   AF-A0A960SQA0-F1
#
_cell.length_a   1.000
_cell.length_b   1.000
_cell.length_c   1.000
_cell.angle_alpha   90.00
_cell.angle_beta   90.00
_cell.angle_gamma   90.00
#
_symmetry.space_group_name_H-M   'P 1'
#
loop_
_entity.id
_entity.type
_entity.pdbx_description
1 polymer ?
#
loop_
_entity_poly.entity_id
_entity_poly.type
_entity_poly.pdbx_seq_one_letter_code
_entity_poly.pdbx_strand_id
1 'polypeptide(L)'
;GNGGHVWLFFEEVVPAILARKLGSFLLTETMERRPELGLRSYDRLFPNQDTLPQGGFGNLIALPLQRLPRNQGNSVFVGEDLQPHADQWAFLASMQRLAATWVRELAQQAEQRGRIVGVRVVATEEDSEAPWTAPPSRTRKELPIQGPLPSQLDLVLADQIYVPKRDLPPGLRNRLIRVAAFQNPEFYRAQAMRLPTYDKPRVISCAEDLDHHIGLPRGCLDEIKALLMGLTIRFTLRDERVAGTELPVTFQGQLRPEQQEVAEAVFAHDNGVLAATTAFGKTVIAAWLIARRHVNTLILVHRQQLLEQWVERLAALLGLCSKQVGRLGGGRKKLTGAVDVALIQSLVRKGVVDDRVADYGHLVIDECHHLSARSFELVARRAKARFVTGLSATVVRKDGHHPIIFMQCGPVRCRIDAKRQAAVRPFTHQVIVRPTAFRAPPSSGEDARVEYQALLQALSQCESRNRMICDDVLGALHKGRWPLVLTERKEHLEELGRRLETQGARVIRLQGGMRKQALKEALADIGQAEDQGQRVLLATGRFVGEGFDDARLDTLFVGLPISWRGTVAQYVGRLHRLHEGKREVVVFDYADLGVPMLSRMFDRRCQGYEAVGYTVLLPASALPGWPTDVPLPVDPQWKRDYAASVKRLIRDGVDTPLANLFVRAARPDSTETEGVARARSASEAFLFTRLETLAETAGRFRLNASLPIPFDAKGCMEVDFLCAEAALVIELDGAQHLADAVAYRRDRRKDALLQEHGMHVLRFLAADLASDLNSVLDTILRALARWLGPPSL
;
A
#
# COMPACT_ATOMS: atom_id res chain seq x y z
N GLY A 1 -35.39 -8.85 19.17
CA GLY A 1 -34.52 -7.68 19.41
C GLY A 1 -35.39 -6.49 19.70
N ASN A 2 -34.86 -5.44 20.35
CA ASN A 2 -35.63 -4.22 20.61
C ASN A 2 -35.63 -3.33 19.35
N GLY A 3 -36.64 -3.49 18.49
CA GLY A 3 -36.77 -2.73 17.25
C GLY A 3 -37.93 -3.19 16.38
N GLY A 4 -38.31 -2.39 15.38
CA GLY A 4 -39.36 -2.71 14.39
C GLY A 4 -38.77 -3.13 13.04
N HIS A 5 -39.54 -3.87 12.26
CA HIS A 5 -39.21 -4.22 10.88
C HIS A 5 -40.14 -3.48 9.91
N VAL A 6 -39.56 -2.88 8.87
CA VAL A 6 -40.33 -2.30 7.76
C VAL A 6 -40.28 -3.29 6.59
N TRP A 7 -41.45 -3.73 6.13
CA TRP A 7 -41.59 -4.63 4.99
C TRP A 7 -42.10 -3.87 3.78
N LEU A 8 -41.49 -4.13 2.62
CA LEU A 8 -41.94 -3.65 1.32
C LEU A 8 -42.32 -4.86 0.49
N PHE A 9 -43.56 -4.87 -0.02
CA PHE A 9 -44.09 -5.94 -0.86
C PHE A 9 -44.08 -5.48 -2.32
N PHE A 10 -43.61 -6.34 -3.23
CA PHE A 10 -43.50 -6.03 -4.65
C PHE A 10 -44.49 -6.87 -5.47
N GLU A 11 -45.01 -6.30 -6.56
CA GLU A 11 -45.89 -7.00 -7.50
C GLU A 11 -45.13 -8.02 -8.34
N GLU A 12 -43.89 -7.66 -8.69
CA GLU A 12 -43.02 -8.39 -9.59
C GLU A 12 -41.68 -8.70 -8.90
N VAL A 13 -40.88 -9.58 -9.51
CA VAL A 13 -39.52 -9.85 -9.03
C VAL A 13 -38.65 -8.60 -9.25
N VAL A 14 -38.17 -8.01 -8.15
CA VAL A 14 -37.29 -6.83 -8.16
C VAL A 14 -35.85 -7.24 -7.86
N PRO A 15 -34.85 -6.80 -8.64
CA PRO A 15 -33.44 -7.04 -8.32
C PRO A 15 -33.07 -6.50 -6.93
N ALA A 16 -32.36 -7.30 -6.13
CA ALA A 16 -31.99 -6.95 -4.76
C ALA A 16 -31.25 -5.59 -4.67
N ILE A 17 -30.35 -5.32 -5.61
CA ILE A 17 -29.65 -4.03 -5.70
C ILE A 17 -30.61 -2.84 -5.81
N LEU A 18 -31.71 -2.99 -6.56
CA LEU A 18 -32.69 -1.93 -6.78
C LEU A 18 -33.53 -1.69 -5.54
N ALA A 19 -33.98 -2.77 -4.87
CA ALA A 19 -34.66 -2.69 -3.59
C ALA A 19 -33.78 -2.03 -2.50
N ARG A 20 -32.47 -2.32 -2.48
CA ARG A 20 -31.54 -1.67 -1.54
C ARG A 20 -31.30 -0.20 -1.87
N LYS A 21 -31.30 0.21 -3.14
CA LYS A 21 -31.25 1.63 -3.54
C LYS A 21 -32.48 2.38 -3.02
N LEU A 22 -33.68 1.81 -3.16
CA LEU A 22 -34.92 2.35 -2.59
C LEU A 22 -34.83 2.46 -1.07
N GLY A 23 -34.43 1.40 -0.38
CA GLY A 23 -34.24 1.43 1.08
C GLY A 23 -33.26 2.52 1.52
N SER A 24 -32.13 2.65 0.82
CA SER A 24 -31.13 3.69 1.09
C SER A 24 -31.68 5.12 0.90
N PHE A 25 -32.52 5.31 -0.12
CA PHE A 25 -33.22 6.57 -0.35
C PHE A 25 -34.19 6.89 0.79
N LEU A 26 -35.02 5.93 1.21
CA LEU A 26 -35.96 6.11 2.34
C LEU A 26 -35.23 6.46 3.64
N LEU A 27 -34.10 5.80 3.91
CA LEU A 27 -33.24 6.13 5.05
C LEU A 27 -32.71 7.56 4.95
N THR A 28 -32.26 7.99 3.78
CA THR A 28 -31.76 9.35 3.55
C THR A 28 -32.87 10.39 3.77
N GLU A 29 -34.08 10.17 3.25
CA GLU A 29 -35.24 11.03 3.50
C GLU A 29 -35.63 11.08 4.98
N THR A 30 -35.62 9.92 5.65
CA THR A 30 -35.95 9.83 7.08
C THR A 30 -34.94 10.62 7.91
N MET A 31 -33.64 10.49 7.60
CA MET A 31 -32.59 11.27 8.24
C MET A 31 -32.67 12.77 7.98
N GLU A 32 -33.15 13.18 6.80
CA GLU A 32 -33.38 14.61 6.49
C GLU A 32 -34.52 15.19 7.33
N ARG A 33 -35.54 14.38 7.66
CA ARG A 33 -36.69 14.81 8.48
C ARG A 33 -36.43 14.66 9.98
N ARG A 34 -35.68 13.64 10.40
CA ARG A 34 -35.43 13.25 11.80
C ARG A 34 -33.94 12.98 12.07
N PRO A 35 -33.06 13.98 12.05
CA PRO A 35 -31.62 13.79 12.23
C PRO A 35 -31.22 13.22 13.60
N GLU A 36 -32.07 13.37 14.62
CA GLU A 36 -31.88 12.88 15.99
C GLU A 36 -31.83 11.35 16.13
N LEU A 37 -32.38 10.59 15.17
CA LEU A 37 -32.53 9.13 15.30
C LEU A 37 -31.21 8.35 15.18
N GLY A 38 -30.11 9.04 14.85
CA GLY A 38 -28.76 8.47 14.78
C GLY A 38 -28.58 7.43 13.65
N LEU A 39 -27.33 7.28 13.19
CA LEU A 39 -26.99 6.35 12.08
C LEU A 39 -26.89 4.89 12.51
N ARG A 40 -27.05 4.57 13.80
CA ARG A 40 -26.86 3.21 14.35
C ARG A 40 -28.09 2.31 14.23
N SER A 41 -29.27 2.89 14.02
CA SER A 41 -30.56 2.19 14.18
C SER A 41 -31.15 1.62 12.88
N TYR A 42 -30.55 1.91 11.72
CA TYR A 42 -31.21 1.75 10.41
C TYR A 42 -30.54 0.74 9.45
N ASP A 43 -29.57 -0.04 9.92
CA ASP A 43 -28.53 -0.63 9.06
C ASP A 43 -28.78 -2.06 8.55
N ARG A 44 -30.05 -2.50 8.45
CA ARG A 44 -30.35 -3.90 8.05
C ARG A 44 -31.34 -3.97 6.88
N LEU A 45 -30.85 -3.77 5.67
CA LEU A 45 -31.59 -4.02 4.43
C LEU A 45 -31.36 -5.47 3.97
N PHE A 46 -32.45 -6.25 3.87
CA PHE A 46 -32.43 -7.61 3.34
C PHE A 46 -33.17 -7.70 2.00
N PRO A 47 -32.71 -8.54 1.04
CA PRO A 47 -31.49 -9.35 1.08
C PRO A 47 -30.21 -8.51 0.89
N ASN A 48 -29.15 -8.86 1.63
CA ASN A 48 -27.86 -8.17 1.54
C ASN A 48 -26.96 -8.64 0.36
N GLN A 49 -27.44 -9.59 -0.45
CA GLN A 49 -26.72 -10.19 -1.59
C GLN A 49 -27.47 -9.93 -2.89
N ASP A 50 -26.74 -9.80 -4.00
CA ASP A 50 -27.31 -9.65 -5.35
C ASP A 50 -27.48 -10.95 -6.11
N THR A 51 -26.74 -11.99 -5.71
CA THR A 51 -26.75 -13.31 -6.36
C THR A 51 -26.54 -14.40 -5.31
N LEU A 52 -27.18 -15.55 -5.46
CA LEU A 52 -26.97 -16.72 -4.63
C LEU A 52 -25.86 -17.61 -5.21
N PRO A 53 -24.95 -18.17 -4.39
CA PRO A 53 -24.07 -19.25 -4.84
C PRO A 53 -24.88 -20.51 -5.17
N GLN A 54 -24.37 -21.33 -6.08
CA GLN A 54 -25.03 -22.56 -6.53
C GLN A 54 -25.26 -23.50 -5.34
N GLY A 55 -26.52 -23.84 -5.07
CA GLY A 55 -26.93 -24.71 -3.94
C GLY A 55 -27.16 -24.02 -2.59
N GLY A 56 -26.97 -22.70 -2.46
CA GLY A 56 -27.21 -21.96 -1.22
C GLY A 56 -28.62 -21.32 -1.14
N PHE A 57 -29.29 -21.43 0.01
CA PHE A 57 -30.62 -20.83 0.26
C PHE A 57 -30.60 -19.31 0.56
N GLY A 58 -29.44 -18.66 0.52
CA GLY A 58 -29.29 -17.23 0.87
C GLY A 58 -29.42 -16.97 2.37
N ASN A 59 -29.62 -15.70 2.75
CA ASN A 59 -29.87 -15.38 4.15
C ASN A 59 -31.30 -15.75 4.54
N LEU A 60 -31.45 -16.48 5.63
CA LEU A 60 -32.72 -16.73 6.26
C LEU A 60 -33.25 -15.41 6.86
N ILE A 61 -34.35 -14.91 6.30
CA ILE A 61 -35.11 -13.80 6.86
C ILE A 61 -36.33 -14.36 7.60
N ALA A 62 -36.59 -13.87 8.81
CA ALA A 62 -37.82 -14.20 9.51
C ALA A 62 -38.97 -13.48 8.81
N LEU A 63 -39.91 -14.22 8.24
CA LEU A 63 -41.13 -13.65 7.66
C LEU A 63 -42.02 -13.05 8.76
N PRO A 64 -42.84 -12.04 8.45
CA PRO A 64 -43.85 -11.54 9.37
C PRO A 64 -44.84 -12.67 9.72
N LEU A 65 -45.42 -12.61 10.93
CA LEU A 65 -46.41 -13.56 11.44
C LEU A 65 -45.89 -14.98 11.72
N GLN A 66 -44.59 -15.15 11.98
CA GLN A 66 -44.03 -16.46 12.37
C GLN A 66 -44.73 -16.94 13.66
N ARG A 67 -45.30 -18.16 13.63
CA ARG A 67 -46.19 -18.72 14.68
C ARG A 67 -45.68 -18.49 16.11
N LEU A 68 -44.46 -18.91 16.42
CA LEU A 68 -43.92 -18.87 17.79
C LEU A 68 -43.72 -17.42 18.28
N PRO A 69 -43.01 -16.52 17.58
CA PRO A 69 -42.91 -15.12 17.99
C PRO A 69 -44.26 -14.36 17.95
N ARG A 70 -45.15 -14.68 17.00
CA ARG A 70 -46.47 -14.04 16.92
C ARG A 70 -47.30 -14.32 18.16
N ASN A 71 -47.27 -15.55 18.68
CA ASN A 71 -47.95 -15.92 19.93
C ASN A 71 -47.40 -15.15 21.14
N GLN A 72 -46.17 -14.63 21.05
CA GLN A 72 -45.54 -13.78 22.06
C GLN A 72 -45.67 -12.27 21.73
N GLY A 73 -46.45 -11.88 20.72
CA GLY A 73 -46.61 -10.49 20.29
C GLY A 73 -45.40 -9.89 19.57
N ASN A 74 -44.39 -10.69 19.22
CA ASN A 74 -43.09 -10.22 18.71
C ASN A 74 -42.97 -10.25 17.17
N SER A 75 -43.97 -10.75 16.46
CA SER A 75 -44.04 -10.79 14.99
C SER A 75 -45.45 -10.49 14.53
N VAL A 76 -45.94 -9.31 14.87
CA VAL A 76 -47.25 -8.77 14.52
C VAL A 76 -47.06 -7.40 13.88
N PHE A 77 -47.93 -7.06 12.93
CA PHE A 77 -48.11 -5.71 12.42
C PHE A 77 -48.79 -4.85 13.48
N VAL A 78 -48.32 -3.60 13.58
CA VAL A 78 -48.80 -2.61 14.53
C VAL A 78 -49.22 -1.34 13.80
N GLY A 79 -50.18 -0.62 14.38
CA GLY A 79 -50.61 0.70 13.94
C GLY A 79 -49.63 1.81 14.32
N GLU A 80 -50.00 3.06 14.01
CA GLU A 80 -49.17 4.25 14.32
C GLU A 80 -48.94 4.46 15.83
N ASP A 81 -49.88 3.98 16.65
CA ASP A 81 -49.82 3.97 18.12
C ASP A 81 -49.03 2.78 18.69
N LEU A 82 -48.39 1.99 17.81
CA LEU A 82 -47.67 0.75 18.12
C LEU A 82 -48.56 -0.34 18.73
N GLN A 83 -49.89 -0.26 18.56
CA GLN A 83 -50.80 -1.31 18.97
C GLN A 83 -50.96 -2.38 17.89
N PRO A 84 -50.98 -3.69 18.24
CA PRO A 84 -51.20 -4.75 17.27
C PRO A 84 -52.57 -4.65 16.58
N HIS A 85 -52.61 -4.86 15.27
CA HIS A 85 -53.89 -5.04 14.57
C HIS A 85 -54.62 -6.28 15.08
N ALA A 86 -55.94 -6.18 15.28
CA ALA A 86 -56.76 -7.29 15.75
C ALA A 86 -56.73 -8.49 14.77
N ASP A 87 -56.84 -8.20 13.46
CA ASP A 87 -56.68 -9.21 12.41
C ASP A 87 -55.43 -8.92 11.58
N GLN A 88 -54.38 -9.68 11.88
CA GLN A 88 -53.07 -9.60 11.24
C GLN A 88 -53.09 -10.02 9.76
N TRP A 89 -53.96 -10.97 9.40
CA TRP A 89 -54.03 -11.52 8.05
C TRP A 89 -54.86 -10.63 7.14
N ALA A 90 -55.99 -10.10 7.63
CA ALA A 90 -56.76 -9.11 6.91
C ALA A 90 -55.93 -7.85 6.64
N PHE A 91 -55.15 -7.40 7.63
CA PHE A 91 -54.23 -6.28 7.43
C PHE A 91 -53.18 -6.59 6.37
N LEU A 92 -52.50 -7.74 6.46
CA LEU A 92 -51.50 -8.14 5.46
C LEU A 92 -52.10 -8.23 4.05
N ALA A 93 -53.32 -8.77 3.91
CA ALA A 93 -54.02 -8.87 2.64
C ALA A 93 -54.41 -7.51 2.05
N SER A 94 -54.58 -6.48 2.89
CA SER A 94 -54.88 -5.11 2.46
C SER A 94 -53.66 -4.33 1.95
N MET A 95 -52.44 -4.84 2.16
CA MET A 95 -51.21 -4.14 1.80
C MET A 95 -51.07 -4.00 0.28
N GLN A 96 -50.92 -2.77 -0.19
CA GLN A 96 -50.60 -2.50 -1.59
C GLN A 96 -49.18 -2.95 -1.92
N ARG A 97 -49.04 -3.62 -3.06
CA ARG A 97 -47.75 -4.07 -3.60
C ARG A 97 -47.20 -2.98 -4.52
N LEU A 98 -45.88 -2.87 -4.58
CA LEU A 98 -45.17 -1.88 -5.40
C LEU A 98 -44.77 -2.49 -6.76
N ALA A 99 -45.10 -1.79 -7.85
CA ALA A 99 -44.67 -2.15 -9.20
C ALA A 99 -43.15 -1.94 -9.38
N ALA A 100 -42.47 -2.80 -10.15
CA ALA A 100 -41.02 -2.70 -10.33
C ALA A 100 -40.60 -1.45 -11.11
N THR A 101 -41.45 -0.96 -12.01
CA THR A 101 -41.25 0.31 -12.76
C THR A 101 -41.13 1.49 -11.81
N TRP A 102 -42.06 1.63 -10.87
CA TRP A 102 -42.06 2.69 -9.87
C TRP A 102 -40.82 2.64 -8.98
N VAL A 103 -40.43 1.45 -8.52
CA VAL A 103 -39.20 1.25 -7.72
C VAL A 103 -37.96 1.69 -8.51
N ARG A 104 -37.92 1.37 -9.81
CA ARG A 104 -36.81 1.74 -10.71
C ARG A 104 -36.73 3.25 -10.90
N GLU A 105 -37.86 3.90 -11.19
CA GLU A 105 -37.95 5.35 -11.35
C GLU A 105 -37.53 6.07 -10.07
N LEU A 106 -38.01 5.63 -8.91
CA LEU A 106 -37.66 6.26 -7.63
C LEU A 106 -36.17 6.09 -7.30
N ALA A 107 -35.60 4.90 -7.53
CA ALA A 107 -34.18 4.64 -7.32
C ALA A 107 -33.30 5.44 -8.29
N GLN A 108 -33.71 5.57 -9.56
CA GLN A 108 -33.00 6.36 -10.56
C GLN A 108 -33.08 7.86 -10.25
N GLN A 109 -34.25 8.37 -9.83
CA GLN A 109 -34.39 9.74 -9.36
C GLN A 109 -33.54 10.00 -8.11
N ALA A 110 -33.48 9.05 -7.17
CA ALA A 110 -32.63 9.15 -6.00
C ALA A 110 -31.14 9.17 -6.37
N GLU A 111 -30.72 8.37 -7.35
CA GLU A 111 -29.35 8.33 -7.87
C GLU A 111 -28.97 9.64 -8.57
N GLN A 112 -29.85 10.14 -9.45
CA GLN A 112 -29.70 11.43 -10.14
C GLN A 112 -29.66 12.61 -9.16
N ARG A 113 -30.41 12.54 -8.06
CA ARG A 113 -30.43 13.55 -6.99
C ARG A 113 -29.32 13.34 -5.94
N GLY A 114 -28.49 12.30 -6.04
CA GLY A 114 -27.40 12.01 -5.10
C GLY A 114 -27.86 11.56 -3.71
N ARG A 115 -29.08 11.04 -3.56
CA ARG A 115 -29.75 10.70 -2.29
C ARG A 115 -29.58 9.24 -1.84
N ILE A 116 -28.68 8.47 -2.43
CA ILE A 116 -28.44 7.07 -2.03
C ILE A 116 -27.51 6.99 -0.81
N VAL A 117 -26.49 7.86 -0.73
CA VAL A 117 -25.68 8.14 0.47
C VAL A 117 -25.12 9.56 0.33
N GLY A 118 -25.77 10.55 0.95
CA GLY A 118 -25.37 11.96 0.86
C GLY A 118 -24.10 12.31 1.66
N VAL A 119 -23.17 11.38 1.82
CA VAL A 119 -21.97 11.52 2.66
C VAL A 119 -20.73 11.26 1.81
N ARG A 120 -19.64 11.97 2.12
CA ARG A 120 -18.33 11.86 1.43
C ARG A 120 -17.93 10.39 1.22
N VAL A 121 -17.69 10.04 -0.05
CA VAL A 121 -17.02 8.79 -0.42
C VAL A 121 -15.57 8.94 -0.02
N VAL A 122 -15.07 8.01 0.80
CA VAL A 122 -13.64 7.94 1.07
C VAL A 122 -12.99 7.37 -0.18
N ALA A 123 -12.26 8.21 -0.92
CA ALA A 123 -11.44 7.71 -2.01
C ALA A 123 -10.39 6.75 -1.41
N THR A 124 -10.51 5.47 -1.71
CA THR A 124 -9.40 4.53 -1.51
C THR A 124 -8.55 4.52 -2.77
N GLU A 125 -7.25 4.22 -2.65
CA GLU A 125 -6.34 4.17 -3.82
C GLU A 125 -6.78 3.12 -4.87
N GLU A 126 -7.74 2.25 -4.56
CA GLU A 126 -8.29 1.21 -5.44
C GLU A 126 -9.59 1.65 -6.18
N ASP A 127 -10.20 2.81 -5.87
CA ASP A 127 -11.52 3.21 -6.40
C ASP A 127 -11.46 4.27 -7.52
N SER A 128 -10.64 4.05 -8.55
CA SER A 128 -10.51 4.97 -9.70
C SER A 128 -10.98 4.36 -11.02
N GLU A 129 -12.15 3.72 -11.05
CA GLU A 129 -12.63 3.09 -12.30
C GLU A 129 -13.36 4.03 -13.28
N ALA A 130 -13.69 5.29 -12.95
CA ALA A 130 -14.35 6.19 -13.93
C ALA A 130 -14.21 7.71 -13.68
N PRO A 131 -13.00 8.28 -13.61
CA PRO A 131 -12.80 9.72 -13.41
C PRO A 131 -13.43 10.62 -14.49
N TRP A 132 -13.69 10.11 -15.70
CA TRP A 132 -14.32 10.84 -16.82
C TRP A 132 -15.84 11.02 -16.68
N THR A 133 -16.47 10.46 -15.65
CA THR A 133 -17.91 10.66 -15.36
C THR A 133 -18.18 11.79 -14.38
N ALA A 134 -17.14 12.39 -13.80
CA ALA A 134 -17.28 13.52 -12.89
C ALA A 134 -17.57 14.83 -13.67
N PRO A 135 -18.52 15.67 -13.22
CA PRO A 135 -18.76 16.96 -13.85
C PRO A 135 -17.48 17.82 -13.82
N PRO A 136 -17.26 18.75 -14.79
CA PRO A 136 -16.04 19.57 -14.88
C PRO A 136 -15.71 20.35 -13.61
N SER A 137 -16.75 20.77 -12.88
CA SER A 137 -16.61 21.49 -11.60
C SER A 137 -16.21 20.58 -10.44
N ARG A 138 -16.36 19.26 -10.58
CA ARG A 138 -16.26 18.23 -9.52
C ARG A 138 -17.16 18.48 -8.29
N THR A 139 -17.93 19.55 -8.28
CA THR A 139 -18.91 19.93 -7.26
C THR A 139 -20.32 19.57 -7.71
N ARG A 140 -21.03 18.79 -6.88
CA ARG A 140 -22.44 18.44 -7.09
C ARG A 140 -23.32 19.53 -6.47
N LYS A 141 -24.34 19.99 -7.19
CA LYS A 141 -25.30 21.00 -6.70
C LYS A 141 -26.20 20.35 -5.64
N GLU A 142 -26.09 20.78 -4.37
CA GLU A 142 -26.97 20.29 -3.30
C GLU A 142 -28.37 20.92 -3.41
N LEU A 143 -29.42 20.12 -3.25
CA LEU A 143 -30.82 20.56 -3.30
C LEU A 143 -31.14 21.56 -2.18
N PRO A 144 -31.87 22.66 -2.45
CA PRO A 144 -32.20 23.67 -1.44
C PRO A 144 -32.87 23.06 -0.19
N ILE A 145 -32.52 23.57 0.99
CA ILE A 145 -33.09 23.13 2.26
C ILE A 145 -34.55 23.58 2.32
N GLN A 146 -35.46 22.66 2.65
CA GLN A 146 -36.87 22.98 2.86
C GLN A 146 -37.08 23.63 4.24
N GLY A 147 -37.89 24.69 4.28
CA GLY A 147 -38.20 25.45 5.49
C GLY A 147 -37.44 26.78 5.60
N PRO A 148 -37.86 27.67 6.52
CA PRO A 148 -37.20 28.95 6.72
C PRO A 148 -35.79 28.71 7.28
N LEU A 149 -34.77 29.26 6.62
CA LEU A 149 -33.41 29.26 7.12
C LEU A 149 -33.23 30.40 8.13
N PRO A 150 -32.45 30.19 9.21
CA PRO A 150 -32.12 31.27 10.14
C PRO A 150 -31.29 32.34 9.43
N SER A 151 -31.56 33.61 9.71
CA SER A 151 -30.79 34.73 9.16
C SER A 151 -29.41 34.90 9.81
N GLN A 152 -29.27 34.38 11.04
CA GLN A 152 -28.04 34.37 11.82
C GLN A 152 -27.97 33.10 12.68
N LEU A 153 -26.76 32.61 12.90
CA LEU A 153 -26.49 31.50 13.81
C LEU A 153 -25.25 31.75 14.69
N ASP A 154 -25.38 31.55 16.00
CA ASP A 154 -24.28 31.79 16.94
C ASP A 154 -23.53 30.48 17.22
N LEU A 155 -22.26 30.43 16.81
CA LEU A 155 -21.38 29.27 16.97
C LEU A 155 -20.49 29.46 18.19
N VAL A 156 -20.32 28.41 18.99
CA VAL A 156 -19.32 28.39 20.06
C VAL A 156 -18.18 27.44 19.66
N LEU A 157 -16.96 27.95 19.63
CA LEU A 157 -15.76 27.17 19.32
C LEU A 157 -14.98 26.90 20.60
N ALA A 158 -14.93 25.64 21.04
CA ALA A 158 -14.15 25.19 22.20
C ALA A 158 -13.35 23.92 21.82
N ASP A 159 -13.47 22.82 22.57
CA ASP A 159 -12.94 21.51 22.15
C ASP A 159 -13.62 21.01 20.86
N GLN A 160 -14.89 21.37 20.69
CA GLN A 160 -15.72 21.16 19.51
C GLN A 160 -16.37 22.48 19.05
N ILE A 161 -17.02 22.46 17.88
CA ILE A 161 -17.89 23.54 17.42
C ILE A 161 -19.31 23.19 17.85
N TYR A 162 -19.89 24.00 18.72
CA TYR A 162 -21.26 23.83 19.19
C TYR A 162 -22.21 24.70 18.38
N VAL A 163 -23.27 24.06 17.86
CA VAL A 163 -24.32 24.70 17.08
C VAL A 163 -25.66 24.55 17.81
N PRO A 164 -26.36 25.64 18.20
CA PRO A 164 -27.64 25.57 18.90
C PRO A 164 -28.75 24.88 18.08
N LYS A 165 -29.54 24.00 18.70
CA LYS A 165 -30.60 23.23 18.01
C LYS A 165 -31.92 23.99 17.79
N ARG A 166 -32.23 24.97 18.64
CA ARG A 166 -33.56 25.58 18.77
C ARG A 166 -34.14 26.07 17.43
N ASP A 167 -33.31 26.67 16.59
CA ASP A 167 -33.73 27.33 15.34
C ASP A 167 -33.14 26.66 14.09
N LEU A 168 -32.66 25.41 14.21
CA LEU A 168 -32.08 24.66 13.10
C LEU A 168 -33.15 23.79 12.41
N PRO A 169 -33.52 24.07 11.13
CA PRO A 169 -34.35 23.16 10.36
C PRO A 169 -33.69 21.78 10.24
N PRO A 170 -34.46 20.68 10.22
CA PRO A 170 -33.93 19.31 10.11
C PRO A 170 -32.95 19.13 8.95
N GLY A 171 -33.24 19.73 7.79
CA GLY A 171 -32.35 19.68 6.63
C GLY A 171 -30.99 20.37 6.87
N LEU A 172 -30.97 21.53 7.54
CA LEU A 172 -29.72 22.24 7.90
C LEU A 172 -28.92 21.44 8.94
N ARG A 173 -29.59 20.90 9.95
CA ARG A 173 -28.98 20.01 10.95
C ARG A 173 -28.34 18.79 10.29
N ASN A 174 -29.02 18.15 9.34
CA ASN A 174 -28.45 17.00 8.63
C ASN A 174 -27.22 17.40 7.80
N ARG A 175 -27.25 18.55 7.09
CA ARG A 175 -26.07 19.03 6.35
C ARG A 175 -24.87 19.29 7.27
N LEU A 176 -25.10 19.91 8.42
CA LEU A 176 -24.05 20.13 9.43
C LEU A 176 -23.48 18.81 9.98
N ILE A 177 -24.33 17.82 10.27
CA ILE A 177 -23.86 16.48 10.71
C ILE A 177 -23.07 15.78 9.60
N ARG A 178 -23.48 15.92 8.33
CA ARG A 178 -22.81 15.30 7.17
C ARG A 178 -21.40 15.85 6.94
N VAL A 179 -21.13 17.11 7.31
CA VAL A 179 -19.76 17.68 7.30
C VAL A 179 -18.81 16.87 8.20
N ALA A 180 -19.33 16.34 9.31
CA ALA A 180 -18.60 15.52 10.26
C ALA A 180 -18.78 14.01 10.02
N ALA A 181 -19.21 13.59 8.83
CA ALA A 181 -19.46 12.18 8.50
C ALA A 181 -18.79 11.72 7.20
N PHE A 182 -18.51 10.42 7.10
CA PHE A 182 -17.94 9.78 5.91
C PHE A 182 -18.42 8.32 5.79
N GLN A 183 -18.36 7.78 4.57
CA GLN A 183 -18.70 6.38 4.28
C GLN A 183 -17.70 5.43 4.95
N ASN A 184 -18.17 4.35 5.58
CA ASN A 184 -17.30 3.35 6.19
C ASN A 184 -16.82 2.32 5.16
N PRO A 185 -15.56 2.35 4.70
CA PRO A 185 -15.11 1.46 3.63
C PRO A 185 -15.15 -0.02 4.03
N GLU A 186 -15.05 -0.32 5.32
CA GLU A 186 -15.16 -1.69 5.83
C GLU A 186 -16.55 -2.29 5.60
N PHE A 187 -17.62 -1.48 5.72
CA PHE A 187 -18.98 -1.91 5.43
C PHE A 187 -19.13 -2.29 3.95
N TYR A 188 -18.70 -1.39 3.06
CA TYR A 188 -18.82 -1.62 1.61
C TYR A 188 -17.95 -2.79 1.14
N ARG A 189 -16.75 -2.95 1.71
CA ARG A 189 -15.88 -4.11 1.44
C ARG A 189 -16.51 -5.42 1.94
N ALA A 190 -17.05 -5.44 3.16
CA ALA A 190 -17.73 -6.62 3.69
C ALA A 190 -18.96 -6.97 2.85
N GLN A 191 -19.73 -5.96 2.41
CA GLN A 191 -20.86 -6.14 1.51
C GLN A 191 -20.43 -6.73 0.15
N ALA A 192 -19.39 -6.18 -0.47
CA ALA A 192 -18.85 -6.69 -1.74
C ALA A 192 -18.31 -8.12 -1.63
N MET A 193 -17.66 -8.45 -0.52
CA MET A 193 -17.14 -9.79 -0.21
C MET A 193 -18.20 -10.76 0.33
N ARG A 194 -19.48 -10.33 0.44
CA ARG A 194 -20.59 -11.12 0.99
C ARG A 194 -20.36 -11.60 2.44
N LEU A 195 -19.61 -10.83 3.22
CA LEU A 195 -19.33 -11.08 4.64
C LEU A 195 -20.36 -10.38 5.56
N PRO A 196 -20.52 -10.82 6.83
CA PRO A 196 -21.46 -10.19 7.76
C PRO A 196 -21.18 -8.70 8.03
N THR A 197 -22.21 -7.86 7.89
CA THR A 197 -22.19 -6.41 8.15
C THR A 197 -22.84 -6.01 9.47
N TYR A 198 -23.24 -6.97 10.32
CA TYR A 198 -24.09 -6.73 11.49
C TYR A 198 -23.55 -5.74 12.53
N ASP A 199 -22.22 -5.58 12.59
CA ASP A 199 -21.47 -4.73 13.52
C ASP A 199 -20.74 -3.56 12.84
N LYS A 200 -20.90 -3.39 11.52
CA LYS A 200 -20.20 -2.39 10.72
C LYS A 200 -21.16 -1.30 10.30
N PRO A 201 -21.10 -0.09 10.88
CA PRO A 201 -21.99 0.99 10.45
C PRO A 201 -21.66 1.40 9.01
N ARG A 202 -22.66 1.64 8.17
CA ARG A 202 -22.47 2.14 6.79
C ARG A 202 -21.83 3.54 6.72
N VAL A 203 -22.13 4.41 7.68
CA VAL A 203 -21.60 5.78 7.78
C VAL A 203 -20.99 5.97 9.16
N ILE A 204 -19.78 6.52 9.21
CA ILE A 204 -19.14 6.96 10.45
C ILE A 204 -19.40 8.46 10.59
N SER A 205 -19.98 8.85 11.72
CA SER A 205 -20.19 10.25 12.11
C SER A 205 -19.40 10.56 13.37
N CYS A 206 -18.63 11.65 13.31
CA CYS A 206 -17.90 12.23 14.45
C CYS A 206 -18.68 13.37 15.11
N ALA A 207 -19.93 13.64 14.70
CA ALA A 207 -20.81 14.59 15.37
C ALA A 207 -21.33 14.01 16.70
N GLU A 208 -21.45 14.87 17.71
CA GLU A 208 -22.02 14.57 19.02
C GLU A 208 -23.40 15.22 19.12
N ASP A 209 -24.44 14.43 19.40
CA ASP A 209 -25.79 14.95 19.61
C ASP A 209 -26.01 15.25 21.09
N LEU A 210 -26.10 16.53 21.45
CA LEU A 210 -26.34 17.00 22.82
C LEU A 210 -27.77 17.57 22.94
N ASP A 211 -28.33 17.67 24.14
CA ASP A 211 -29.74 18.05 24.32
C ASP A 211 -30.11 19.37 23.63
N HIS A 212 -29.27 20.40 23.75
CA HIS A 212 -29.51 21.73 23.19
C HIS A 212 -28.58 22.11 22.02
N HIS A 213 -27.52 21.33 21.79
CA HIS A 213 -26.47 21.66 20.82
C HIS A 213 -26.09 20.45 19.95
N ILE A 214 -25.53 20.72 18.78
CA ILE A 214 -24.80 19.74 17.98
C ILE A 214 -23.32 20.04 18.17
N GLY A 215 -22.55 19.07 18.64
CA GLY A 215 -21.09 19.14 18.68
C GLY A 215 -20.50 18.64 17.37
N LEU A 216 -19.73 19.49 16.68
CA LEU A 216 -19.03 19.15 15.46
C LEU A 216 -17.51 19.22 15.69
N PRO A 217 -16.71 18.36 15.05
CA PRO A 217 -15.26 18.42 15.18
C PRO A 217 -14.70 19.77 14.73
N ARG A 218 -13.78 20.36 15.49
CA ARG A 218 -13.21 21.70 15.23
C ARG A 218 -12.49 21.84 13.90
N GLY A 219 -11.94 20.74 13.36
CA GLY A 219 -11.29 20.74 12.04
C GLY A 219 -12.26 20.97 10.88
N CYS A 220 -13.57 20.88 11.13
CA CYS A 220 -14.62 21.17 10.16
C CYS A 220 -15.01 22.66 10.08
N LEU A 221 -14.37 23.56 10.86
CA LEU A 221 -14.78 24.96 10.95
C LEU A 221 -14.83 25.66 9.58
N ASP A 222 -13.79 25.50 8.76
CA ASP A 222 -13.69 26.14 7.44
C ASP A 222 -14.84 25.69 6.52
N GLU A 223 -15.20 24.40 6.59
CA GLU A 223 -16.29 23.82 5.81
C GLU A 223 -17.67 24.25 6.32
N ILE A 224 -17.86 24.35 7.64
CA ILE A 224 -19.09 24.88 8.24
C ILE A 224 -19.30 26.33 7.85
N LYS A 225 -18.24 27.17 7.90
CA LYS A 225 -18.30 28.56 7.44
C LYS A 225 -18.70 28.64 5.97
N ALA A 226 -18.07 27.84 5.11
CA ALA A 226 -18.39 27.79 3.69
C ALA A 226 -19.85 27.34 3.43
N LEU A 227 -20.35 26.35 4.19
CA LEU A 227 -21.73 25.88 4.12
C LEU A 227 -22.72 26.99 4.50
N LEU A 228 -22.50 27.67 5.62
CA LEU A 228 -23.38 28.74 6.08
C LEU A 228 -23.39 29.94 5.11
N MET A 229 -22.20 30.35 4.64
CA MET A 229 -22.07 31.42 3.64
C MET A 229 -22.74 31.05 2.31
N GLY A 230 -22.60 29.80 1.84
CA GLY A 230 -23.27 29.31 0.64
C GLY A 230 -24.80 29.26 0.75
N LEU A 231 -25.32 29.22 1.97
CA LEU A 231 -26.75 29.32 2.28
C LEU A 231 -27.18 30.74 2.65
N THR A 232 -26.30 31.73 2.56
CA THR A 232 -26.55 33.14 2.93
C THR A 232 -26.93 33.32 4.41
N ILE A 233 -26.47 32.43 5.28
CA ILE A 233 -26.69 32.48 6.73
C ILE A 233 -25.51 33.23 7.36
N ARG A 234 -25.79 34.33 8.07
CA ARG A 234 -24.76 35.03 8.86
C ARG A 234 -24.41 34.18 10.09
N PHE A 235 -23.20 34.31 10.59
CA PHE A 235 -22.84 33.63 11.83
C PHE A 235 -21.95 34.51 12.71
N THR A 236 -22.09 34.34 14.03
CA THR A 236 -21.12 34.84 15.01
C THR A 236 -20.31 33.67 15.55
N LEU A 237 -19.07 33.93 15.94
CA LEU A 237 -18.19 32.91 16.49
C LEU A 237 -17.70 33.39 17.86
N ARG A 238 -18.18 32.73 18.91
CA ARG A 238 -17.67 32.88 20.27
C ARG A 238 -16.55 31.87 20.50
N ASP A 239 -15.33 32.36 20.64
CA ASP A 239 -14.15 31.51 20.87
C ASP A 239 -13.95 31.28 22.37
N GLU A 240 -14.17 30.04 22.79
CA GLU A 240 -14.02 29.51 24.16
C GLU A 240 -12.85 28.51 24.24
N ARG A 241 -11.97 28.50 23.24
CA ARG A 241 -10.74 27.70 23.27
C ARG A 241 -9.78 28.24 24.33
N VAL A 242 -8.99 27.33 24.89
CA VAL A 242 -7.92 27.68 25.82
C VAL A 242 -6.74 28.25 25.04
N ALA A 243 -6.42 29.52 25.26
CA ALA A 243 -5.25 30.17 24.69
C ALA A 243 -3.94 29.60 25.23
N GLY A 244 -3.97 29.04 26.45
CA GLY A 244 -2.82 28.50 27.16
C GLY A 244 -2.18 29.49 28.13
N THR A 245 -1.13 29.04 28.78
CA THR A 245 -0.26 29.86 29.63
C THR A 245 1.04 30.18 28.91
N GLU A 246 1.66 31.31 29.23
CA GLU A 246 2.89 31.77 28.58
C GLU A 246 4.04 30.77 28.78
N LEU A 247 4.74 30.45 27.69
CA LEU A 247 5.89 29.54 27.68
C LEU A 247 7.15 30.29 27.21
N PRO A 248 8.05 30.68 28.13
CA PRO A 248 9.25 31.45 27.81
C PRO A 248 10.38 30.53 27.30
N VAL A 249 10.21 29.97 26.10
CA VAL A 249 11.24 29.15 25.43
C VAL A 249 11.63 29.75 24.08
N THR A 250 12.87 29.52 23.68
CA THR A 250 13.40 29.93 22.38
C THR A 250 13.87 28.72 21.60
N PHE A 251 13.68 28.76 20.29
CA PHE A 251 14.15 27.69 19.42
C PHE A 251 15.67 27.81 19.21
N GLN A 252 16.40 26.78 19.61
CA GLN A 252 17.87 26.72 19.56
C GLN A 252 18.42 26.05 18.29
N GLY A 253 17.54 25.57 17.41
CA GLY A 253 17.93 24.94 16.15
C GLY A 253 17.96 25.93 14.98
N GLN A 254 18.43 25.46 13.82
CA GLN A 254 18.28 26.15 12.54
C GLN A 254 17.43 25.30 11.61
N LEU A 255 16.36 25.87 11.06
CA LEU A 255 15.55 25.21 10.04
C LEU A 255 16.28 25.27 8.69
N ARG A 256 16.22 24.18 7.91
CA ARG A 256 16.61 24.22 6.50
C ARG A 256 15.65 25.14 5.72
N PRO A 257 16.06 25.72 4.58
CA PRO A 257 15.18 26.59 3.78
C PRO A 257 13.82 25.95 3.46
N GLU A 258 13.82 24.69 3.01
CA GLU A 258 12.59 23.91 2.76
C GLU A 258 11.74 23.68 4.02
N GLN A 259 12.34 23.61 5.21
CA GLN A 259 11.60 23.44 6.46
C GLN A 259 10.99 24.77 6.92
N GLN A 260 11.64 25.90 6.63
CA GLN A 260 11.17 27.23 6.98
C GLN A 260 9.85 27.54 6.28
N GLU A 261 9.77 27.36 4.96
CA GLU A 261 8.54 27.56 4.18
C GLU A 261 7.38 26.72 4.73
N VAL A 262 7.66 25.46 5.06
CA VAL A 262 6.67 24.52 5.60
C VAL A 262 6.22 24.91 7.00
N ALA A 263 7.16 25.32 7.85
CA ALA A 263 6.88 25.74 9.22
C ALA A 263 6.00 27.00 9.24
N GLU A 264 6.29 27.97 8.38
CA GLU A 264 5.50 29.20 8.22
C GLU A 264 4.09 28.90 7.69
N ALA A 265 3.96 28.03 6.68
CA ALA A 265 2.66 27.62 6.15
C ALA A 265 1.78 26.95 7.21
N VAL A 266 2.36 26.12 8.09
CA VAL A 266 1.61 25.51 9.20
C VAL A 266 1.31 26.52 10.31
N PHE A 267 2.22 27.45 10.59
CA PHE A 267 2.08 28.48 11.63
C PHE A 267 0.97 29.48 11.34
N ALA A 268 0.73 29.79 10.07
CA ALA A 268 -0.34 30.69 9.63
C ALA A 268 -1.77 30.23 10.01
N HIS A 269 -1.91 29.00 10.51
CA HIS A 269 -3.19 28.42 10.89
C HIS A 269 -3.19 27.95 12.35
N ASP A 270 -4.33 28.14 13.02
CA ASP A 270 -4.54 27.63 14.39
C ASP A 270 -4.51 26.09 14.41
N ASN A 271 -5.06 25.46 13.38
CA ASN A 271 -5.14 24.01 13.25
C ASN A 271 -4.67 23.51 11.88
N GLY A 272 -4.09 22.31 11.86
CA GLY A 272 -3.71 21.67 10.61
C GLY A 272 -2.91 20.39 10.76
N VAL A 273 -2.77 19.68 9.63
CA VAL A 273 -1.91 18.51 9.50
C VAL A 273 -0.70 18.83 8.62
N LEU A 274 0.48 18.47 9.11
CA LEU A 274 1.72 18.39 8.33
C LEU A 274 1.92 16.94 7.86
N ALA A 275 1.78 16.72 6.55
CA ALA A 275 2.03 15.45 5.90
C ALA A 275 3.43 15.44 5.27
N ALA A 276 4.42 14.90 5.97
CA ALA A 276 5.81 14.89 5.52
C ALA A 276 6.52 13.58 5.86
N THR A 277 7.39 13.12 4.96
CA THR A 277 8.12 11.84 5.09
C THR A 277 8.90 11.74 6.41
N THR A 278 9.28 10.52 6.79
CA THR A 278 10.25 10.33 7.87
C THR A 278 11.59 10.98 7.49
N ALA A 279 12.36 11.42 8.49
CA ALA A 279 13.59 12.18 8.31
C ALA A 279 13.46 13.62 7.75
N PHE A 280 12.27 14.09 7.33
CA PHE A 280 12.10 15.51 6.98
C PHE A 280 12.34 16.47 8.16
N GLY A 281 12.14 16.01 9.39
CA GLY A 281 12.30 16.82 10.61
C GLY A 281 10.99 17.35 11.18
N LYS A 282 9.91 16.54 11.15
CA LYS A 282 8.60 16.87 11.75
C LYS A 282 8.72 17.36 13.20
N THR A 283 9.51 16.68 14.02
CA THR A 283 9.77 17.06 15.42
C THR A 283 10.48 18.42 15.53
N VAL A 284 11.38 18.74 14.58
CA VAL A 284 12.09 20.02 14.54
C VAL A 284 11.12 21.16 14.23
N ILE A 285 10.27 20.98 13.22
CA ILE A 285 9.21 21.94 12.86
C ILE A 285 8.24 22.12 14.03
N ALA A 286 7.87 21.03 14.71
CA ALA A 286 6.98 21.11 15.86
C ALA A 286 7.61 21.86 17.05
N ALA A 287 8.89 21.64 17.35
CA ALA A 287 9.61 22.41 18.36
C ALA A 287 9.67 23.90 17.98
N TRP A 288 9.91 24.22 16.71
CA TRP A 288 9.85 25.60 16.22
C TRP A 288 8.46 26.22 16.38
N LEU A 289 7.38 25.47 16.08
CA LEU A 289 5.99 25.92 16.29
C LEU A 289 5.70 26.20 17.77
N ILE A 290 6.16 25.33 18.67
CA ILE A 290 6.02 25.49 20.12
C ILE A 290 6.70 26.79 20.57
N ALA A 291 7.95 27.00 20.15
CA ALA A 291 8.68 28.22 20.47
C ALA A 291 8.00 29.47 19.91
N ARG A 292 7.54 29.44 18.66
CA ARG A 292 6.87 30.60 18.01
C ARG A 292 5.51 30.93 18.60
N ARG A 293 4.77 29.93 19.08
CA ARG A 293 3.44 30.13 19.66
C ARG A 293 3.49 30.60 21.12
N HIS A 294 4.61 30.39 21.83
CA HIS A 294 4.84 30.85 23.20
C HIS A 294 3.75 30.45 24.21
N VAL A 295 3.13 29.27 24.03
CA VAL A 295 2.10 28.76 24.92
C VAL A 295 2.41 27.35 25.40
N ASN A 296 1.90 27.00 26.58
CA ASN A 296 2.03 25.65 27.10
C ASN A 296 1.49 24.59 26.13
N THR A 297 2.26 23.51 25.99
CA THR A 297 2.06 22.51 24.94
C THR A 297 2.01 21.10 25.47
N LEU A 298 1.00 20.35 25.03
CA LEU A 298 0.90 18.90 25.22
C LEU A 298 1.24 18.19 23.90
N ILE A 299 2.22 17.30 23.95
CA ILE A 299 2.60 16.43 22.85
C ILE A 299 2.04 15.02 23.11
N LEU A 300 1.20 14.55 22.19
CA LEU A 300 0.62 13.22 22.21
C LEU A 300 1.40 12.27 21.32
N VAL A 301 1.84 11.15 21.89
CA VAL A 301 2.52 10.06 21.18
C VAL A 301 1.89 8.71 21.51
N HIS A 302 2.06 7.72 20.64
CA HIS A 302 1.41 6.40 20.81
C HIS A 302 2.36 5.33 21.41
N ARG A 303 3.68 5.58 21.49
CA ARG A 303 4.70 4.64 22.00
C ARG A 303 5.64 5.29 23.00
N GLN A 304 6.11 4.50 23.97
CA GLN A 304 7.07 4.96 24.99
C GLN A 304 8.41 5.41 24.38
N GLN A 305 8.89 4.75 23.32
CA GLN A 305 10.13 5.14 22.66
C GLN A 305 10.05 6.53 22.02
N LEU A 306 8.91 6.85 21.38
CA LEU A 306 8.64 8.18 20.84
C LEU A 306 8.60 9.23 21.95
N LEU A 307 8.03 8.90 23.11
CA LEU A 307 7.98 9.81 24.26
C LEU A 307 9.38 10.24 24.68
N GLU A 308 10.31 9.29 24.86
CA GLU A 308 11.67 9.62 25.29
C GLU A 308 12.43 10.38 24.18
N GLN A 309 12.23 10.05 22.90
CA GLN A 309 12.80 10.80 21.77
C GLN A 309 12.30 12.24 21.73
N TRP A 310 11.00 12.47 21.94
CA TRP A 310 10.44 13.81 22.00
C TRP A 310 11.02 14.61 23.16
N VAL A 311 11.16 14.01 24.34
CA VAL A 311 11.77 14.69 25.49
C VAL A 311 13.21 15.10 25.18
N GLU A 312 14.01 14.22 24.59
CA GLU A 312 15.40 14.52 24.20
C GLU A 312 15.46 15.65 23.17
N ARG A 313 14.61 15.59 22.14
CA ARG A 313 14.56 16.62 21.09
C ARG A 313 14.07 17.96 21.61
N LEU A 314 13.05 17.99 22.47
CA LEU A 314 12.56 19.23 23.08
C LEU A 314 13.61 19.84 24.01
N ALA A 315 14.32 19.03 24.79
CA ALA A 315 15.42 19.50 25.63
C ALA A 315 16.50 20.19 24.79
N ALA A 316 16.94 19.55 23.69
CA ALA A 316 17.96 20.10 22.81
C ALA A 316 17.49 21.35 22.03
N LEU A 317 16.28 21.30 21.45
CA LEU A 317 15.80 22.34 20.53
C LEU A 317 15.14 23.54 21.22
N LEU A 318 14.75 23.43 22.49
CA LEU A 318 14.12 24.51 23.26
C LEU A 318 15.00 25.01 24.40
N GLY A 319 16.22 24.51 24.55
CA GLY A 319 17.12 24.88 25.65
C GLY A 319 16.60 24.46 27.03
N LEU A 320 15.78 23.41 27.09
CA LEU A 320 15.18 22.93 28.34
C LEU A 320 16.02 21.79 28.94
N CYS A 321 16.07 21.72 30.27
CA CYS A 321 16.51 20.50 30.94
C CYS A 321 15.47 19.38 30.73
N SER A 322 15.91 18.15 30.50
CA SER A 322 14.99 17.00 30.33
C SER A 322 14.08 16.74 31.55
N LYS A 323 14.40 17.29 32.73
CA LYS A 323 13.58 17.25 33.94
C LYS A 323 12.45 18.30 33.94
N GLN A 324 12.57 19.36 33.14
CA GLN A 324 11.55 20.40 32.97
C GLN A 324 10.44 19.96 32.00
N VAL A 325 10.72 18.99 31.12
CA VAL A 325 9.71 18.38 30.26
C VAL A 325 8.94 17.32 31.04
N GLY A 326 7.64 17.51 31.25
CA GLY A 326 6.83 16.51 31.95
C GLY A 326 6.50 15.31 31.07
N ARG A 327 6.19 14.21 31.74
CA ARG A 327 6.08 12.87 31.14
C ARG A 327 4.91 12.11 31.76
N LEU A 328 4.00 11.67 30.91
CA LEU A 328 2.90 10.78 31.30
C LEU A 328 2.90 9.51 30.45
N GLY A 329 3.13 8.37 31.08
CA GLY A 329 3.24 7.07 30.43
C GLY A 329 4.52 6.32 30.79
N GLY A 330 4.58 5.03 30.46
CA GLY A 330 5.77 4.18 30.74
C GLY A 330 6.07 3.96 32.23
N GLY A 331 5.17 4.33 33.14
CA GLY A 331 5.35 4.33 34.60
C GLY A 331 5.56 5.72 35.21
N ARG A 332 5.74 6.76 34.40
CA ARG A 332 5.83 8.16 34.85
C ARG A 332 4.45 8.82 34.80
N LYS A 333 4.17 9.74 35.73
CA LYS A 333 2.85 10.37 35.90
C LYS A 333 2.87 11.88 36.08
N LYS A 334 4.02 12.53 35.89
CA LYS A 334 4.20 13.95 36.22
C LYS A 334 4.08 14.80 34.95
N LEU A 335 2.95 15.48 34.79
CA LEU A 335 2.79 16.60 33.86
C LEU A 335 3.17 17.89 34.59
N THR A 336 3.80 18.83 33.88
CA THR A 336 4.24 20.12 34.43
C THR A 336 3.27 21.25 34.13
N GLY A 337 2.41 21.09 33.12
CA GLY A 337 1.54 22.14 32.60
C GLY A 337 2.26 23.13 31.67
N ALA A 338 3.55 22.94 31.40
CA ALA A 338 4.37 23.79 30.52
C ALA A 338 4.63 23.12 29.16
N VAL A 339 5.61 22.23 29.06
CA VAL A 339 5.85 21.39 27.87
C VAL A 339 5.87 19.95 28.31
N ASP A 340 4.87 19.19 27.88
CA ASP A 340 4.66 17.83 28.36
C ASP A 340 4.49 16.84 27.22
N VAL A 341 5.01 15.63 27.40
CA VAL A 341 4.86 14.53 26.45
C VAL A 341 4.09 13.39 27.11
N ALA A 342 3.00 12.97 26.49
CA ALA A 342 2.10 11.96 27.03
C ALA A 342 1.81 10.83 26.03
N LEU A 343 1.76 9.61 26.55
CA LEU A 343 1.17 8.48 25.84
C LEU A 343 -0.35 8.68 25.77
N ILE A 344 -0.93 8.67 24.57
CA ILE A 344 -2.37 8.87 24.37
C ILE A 344 -3.20 7.91 25.24
N GLN A 345 -2.81 6.63 25.28
CA GLN A 345 -3.42 5.59 26.10
C GLN A 345 -3.36 5.81 27.61
N SER A 346 -2.46 6.68 28.09
CA SER A 346 -2.38 7.07 29.52
C SER A 346 -3.33 8.21 29.88
N LEU A 347 -3.90 8.89 28.88
CA LEU A 347 -4.84 10.00 29.05
C LEU A 347 -6.31 9.57 28.90
N VAL A 348 -6.57 8.30 28.57
CA VAL A 348 -7.92 7.78 28.43
C VAL A 348 -8.06 6.44 29.13
N ARG A 349 -9.03 6.31 30.04
CA ARG A 349 -9.31 5.07 30.77
C ARG A 349 -10.81 4.82 30.81
N LYS A 350 -11.24 3.65 30.31
CA LYS A 350 -12.68 3.28 30.24
C LYS A 350 -13.56 4.35 29.58
N GLY A 351 -13.03 5.06 28.58
CA GLY A 351 -13.75 6.12 27.86
C GLY A 351 -13.73 7.50 28.53
N VAL A 352 -13.14 7.63 29.72
CA VAL A 352 -12.96 8.91 30.41
C VAL A 352 -11.59 9.48 30.07
N VAL A 353 -11.55 10.76 29.66
CA VAL A 353 -10.32 11.50 29.34
C VAL A 353 -9.84 12.24 30.59
N ASP A 354 -8.52 12.32 30.79
CA ASP A 354 -7.91 13.08 31.88
C ASP A 354 -8.17 14.59 31.73
N ASP A 355 -8.73 15.23 32.75
CA ASP A 355 -9.13 16.64 32.69
C ASP A 355 -7.98 17.60 32.39
N ARG A 356 -6.75 17.23 32.77
CA ARG A 356 -5.54 18.04 32.54
C ARG A 356 -5.28 18.31 31.05
N VAL A 357 -5.85 17.51 30.14
CA VAL A 357 -5.76 17.74 28.68
C VAL A 357 -6.39 19.07 28.28
N ALA A 358 -7.34 19.59 29.07
CA ALA A 358 -8.03 20.84 28.79
C ALA A 358 -7.16 22.10 29.02
N ASP A 359 -6.08 22.01 29.79
CA ASP A 359 -5.34 23.18 30.29
C ASP A 359 -4.24 23.70 29.35
N TYR A 360 -4.04 23.05 28.19
CA TYR A 360 -2.98 23.41 27.24
C TYR A 360 -3.48 24.32 26.12
N GLY A 361 -2.67 25.33 25.76
CA GLY A 361 -2.93 26.20 24.61
C GLY A 361 -2.59 25.58 23.26
N HIS A 362 -1.66 24.63 23.24
CA HIS A 362 -1.23 23.92 22.03
C HIS A 362 -1.22 22.40 22.24
N LEU A 363 -1.86 21.69 21.32
CA LEU A 363 -1.81 20.23 21.19
C LEU A 363 -1.01 19.83 19.95
N VAL A 364 0.03 19.03 20.14
CA VAL A 364 0.76 18.37 19.05
C VAL A 364 0.45 16.88 19.07
N ILE A 365 0.10 16.31 17.93
CA ILE A 365 -0.24 14.89 17.83
C ILE A 365 0.74 14.24 16.85
N ASP A 366 1.68 13.48 17.38
CA ASP A 366 2.67 12.76 16.59
C ASP A 366 2.11 11.44 16.05
N GLU A 367 2.47 11.11 14.82
CA GLU A 367 1.85 10.03 14.04
C GLU A 367 0.31 10.09 14.12
N CYS A 368 -0.24 11.27 13.81
CA CYS A 368 -1.67 11.57 13.97
C CYS A 368 -2.61 10.66 13.16
N HIS A 369 -2.06 9.84 12.25
CA HIS A 369 -2.81 8.78 11.61
C HIS A 369 -3.41 7.78 12.61
N HIS A 370 -2.90 7.66 13.83
CA HIS A 370 -3.50 6.83 14.89
C HIS A 370 -4.82 7.37 15.47
N LEU A 371 -5.18 8.63 15.20
CA LEU A 371 -6.42 9.24 15.72
C LEU A 371 -7.71 8.55 15.26
N SER A 372 -7.67 7.77 14.18
CA SER A 372 -8.84 6.99 13.73
C SER A 372 -9.30 5.94 14.75
N ALA A 373 -8.46 5.59 15.74
CA ALA A 373 -8.88 4.76 16.86
C ALA A 373 -9.74 5.57 17.83
N ARG A 374 -10.94 5.06 18.17
CA ARG A 374 -11.93 5.76 19.03
C ARG A 374 -11.36 6.30 20.34
N SER A 375 -10.52 5.52 21.04
CA SER A 375 -9.92 5.96 22.31
C SER A 375 -8.94 7.13 22.11
N PHE A 376 -8.26 7.20 20.97
CA PHE A 376 -7.28 8.25 20.68
C PHE A 376 -7.98 9.51 20.18
N GLU A 377 -9.01 9.33 19.33
CA GLU A 377 -9.90 10.41 18.93
C GLU A 377 -10.47 11.14 20.16
N LEU A 378 -10.93 10.40 21.18
CA LEU A 378 -11.52 10.98 22.39
C LEU A 378 -10.60 12.01 23.07
N VAL A 379 -9.31 11.71 23.19
CA VAL A 379 -8.33 12.61 23.83
C VAL A 379 -8.17 13.88 23.01
N ALA A 380 -7.97 13.76 21.69
CA ALA A 380 -7.88 14.92 20.82
C ALA A 380 -9.19 15.73 20.85
N ARG A 381 -10.33 15.07 20.71
CA ARG A 381 -11.66 15.68 20.67
C ARG A 381 -11.98 16.51 21.93
N ARG A 382 -11.51 16.09 23.11
CA ARG A 382 -11.76 16.78 24.39
C ARG A 382 -10.71 17.83 24.76
N ALA A 383 -9.61 17.92 24.00
CA ALA A 383 -8.65 19.00 24.19
C ALA A 383 -9.25 20.35 23.75
N LYS A 384 -9.13 21.36 24.61
CA LYS A 384 -9.63 22.74 24.37
C LYS A 384 -8.58 23.66 23.74
N ALA A 385 -7.40 23.15 23.43
CA ALA A 385 -6.29 23.91 22.90
C ALA A 385 -6.69 24.75 21.69
N ARG A 386 -6.36 26.05 21.71
CA ARG A 386 -6.50 26.93 20.55
C ARG A 386 -5.77 26.37 19.34
N PHE A 387 -4.55 25.90 19.57
CA PHE A 387 -3.66 25.40 18.54
C PHE A 387 -3.64 23.87 18.50
N VAL A 388 -3.84 23.27 17.32
CA VAL A 388 -3.81 21.80 17.15
C VAL A 388 -3.02 21.42 15.91
N THR A 389 -1.95 20.65 16.09
CA THR A 389 -1.06 20.26 14.99
C THR A 389 -0.92 18.75 14.92
N GLY A 390 -1.38 18.17 13.81
CA GLY A 390 -1.16 16.76 13.48
C GLY A 390 0.12 16.56 12.66
N LEU A 391 0.96 15.61 13.04
CA LEU A 391 2.19 15.25 12.32
C LEU A 391 2.08 13.81 11.84
N SER A 392 2.26 13.55 10.54
CA SER A 392 2.30 12.17 10.04
C SER A 392 3.09 12.07 8.74
N ALA A 393 3.68 10.90 8.49
CA ALA A 393 4.23 10.57 7.16
C ALA A 393 3.13 10.26 6.15
N THR A 394 2.07 9.58 6.58
CA THR A 394 0.93 9.21 5.76
C THR A 394 -0.35 9.65 6.43
N VAL A 395 -1.21 10.34 5.67
CA VAL A 395 -2.55 10.75 6.12
C VAL A 395 -3.64 9.88 5.51
N VAL A 396 -3.28 8.84 4.77
CA VAL A 396 -4.21 7.86 4.19
C VAL A 396 -4.02 6.55 4.95
N ARG A 397 -5.13 5.93 5.36
CA ARG A 397 -5.14 4.66 6.09
C ARG A 397 -5.80 3.56 5.25
N LYS A 398 -5.38 2.32 5.50
CA LYS A 398 -5.90 1.10 4.86
C LYS A 398 -7.39 0.82 5.17
N ASP A 399 -7.85 1.24 6.35
CA ASP A 399 -9.25 1.16 6.77
C ASP A 399 -10.11 2.31 6.22
N GLY A 400 -9.47 3.34 5.64
CA GLY A 400 -10.11 4.54 5.12
C GLY A 400 -10.73 5.44 6.20
N HIS A 401 -10.39 5.26 7.48
CA HIS A 401 -10.89 6.11 8.58
C HIS A 401 -10.07 7.39 8.78
N HIS A 402 -9.22 7.73 7.82
CA HIS A 402 -8.38 8.91 7.87
C HIS A 402 -9.12 10.28 7.87
N PRO A 403 -10.39 10.42 7.41
CA PRO A 403 -11.12 11.68 7.58
C PRO A 403 -11.21 12.15 9.04
N ILE A 404 -11.19 11.24 10.01
CA ILE A 404 -11.17 11.54 11.45
C ILE A 404 -9.97 12.42 11.81
N ILE A 405 -8.81 12.20 11.18
CA ILE A 405 -7.60 13.01 11.40
C ILE A 405 -7.89 14.47 11.07
N PHE A 406 -8.52 14.73 9.92
CA PHE A 406 -8.81 16.10 9.46
C PHE A 406 -9.94 16.74 10.27
N MET A 407 -10.92 15.95 10.70
CA MET A 407 -11.99 16.41 11.59
C MET A 407 -11.44 16.89 12.94
N GLN A 408 -10.41 16.23 13.50
CA GLN A 408 -9.86 16.59 14.81
C GLN A 408 -8.69 17.60 14.74
N CYS A 409 -7.84 17.49 13.72
CA CYS A 409 -6.64 18.33 13.56
C CYS A 409 -6.80 19.50 12.58
N GLY A 410 -7.82 19.50 11.73
CA GLY A 410 -7.93 20.41 10.59
C GLY A 410 -7.35 19.82 9.28
N PRO A 411 -7.50 20.52 8.15
CA PRO A 411 -7.05 20.03 6.85
C PRO A 411 -5.52 19.94 6.77
N VAL A 412 -5.04 19.24 5.73
CA VAL A 412 -3.60 19.21 5.42
C VAL A 412 -3.17 20.61 4.98
N ARG A 413 -2.35 21.28 5.80
CA ARG A 413 -1.84 22.63 5.50
C ARG A 413 -0.61 22.58 4.60
N CYS A 414 0.19 21.52 4.75
CA CYS A 414 1.33 21.26 3.88
C CYS A 414 1.50 19.76 3.64
N ARG A 415 1.77 19.39 2.38
CA ARG A 415 2.11 18.03 1.97
C ARG A 415 3.43 18.06 1.21
N ILE A 416 4.39 17.29 1.67
CA ILE A 416 5.68 17.17 0.99
C ILE A 416 5.71 15.93 0.12
N ASP A 417 6.09 16.11 -1.15
CA ASP A 417 6.25 15.03 -2.11
C ASP A 417 7.54 14.25 -1.81
N ALA A 418 7.37 12.96 -1.49
CA ALA A 418 8.46 12.06 -1.20
C ALA A 418 9.44 11.91 -2.38
N LYS A 419 8.97 11.94 -3.63
CA LYS A 419 9.83 11.80 -4.82
C LYS A 419 10.74 13.00 -5.01
N ARG A 420 10.18 14.21 -4.87
CA ARG A 420 10.98 15.45 -4.93
C ARG A 420 12.06 15.46 -3.85
N GLN A 421 11.72 15.00 -2.64
CA GLN A 421 12.71 14.88 -1.57
C GLN A 421 13.78 13.81 -1.86
N ALA A 422 13.39 12.65 -2.37
CA ALA A 422 14.35 11.59 -2.70
C ALA A 422 15.38 12.06 -3.73
N ALA A 423 14.96 12.86 -4.71
CA ALA A 423 15.84 13.44 -5.73
C ALA A 423 16.86 14.46 -5.19
N VAL A 424 16.54 15.15 -4.08
CA VAL A 424 17.41 16.17 -3.47
C VAL A 424 18.40 15.57 -2.47
N ARG A 425 18.24 14.30 -2.09
CA ARG A 425 19.12 13.66 -1.10
C ARG A 425 20.49 13.30 -1.69
N PRO A 426 21.55 13.30 -0.86
CA PRO A 426 22.91 13.04 -1.32
C PRO A 426 23.23 11.55 -1.57
N PHE A 427 22.23 10.66 -1.55
CA PHE A 427 22.42 9.22 -1.72
C PHE A 427 21.38 8.59 -2.65
N THR A 428 21.79 7.53 -3.35
CA THR A 428 20.93 6.75 -4.27
C THR A 428 19.95 5.85 -3.51
N HIS A 429 18.81 5.55 -4.13
CA HIS A 429 17.75 4.71 -3.56
C HIS A 429 17.48 3.53 -4.49
N GLN A 430 17.84 2.31 -4.08
CA GLN A 430 17.68 1.11 -4.92
C GLN A 430 16.91 0.00 -4.20
N VAL A 431 16.12 -0.76 -4.96
CA VAL A 431 15.53 -2.02 -4.51
C VAL A 431 16.10 -3.14 -5.36
N ILE A 432 16.77 -4.09 -4.73
CA ILE A 432 17.23 -5.33 -5.35
C ILE A 432 16.15 -6.38 -5.11
N VAL A 433 15.52 -6.83 -6.19
CA VAL A 433 14.50 -7.88 -6.13
C VAL A 433 15.17 -9.25 -6.15
N ARG A 434 14.77 -10.13 -5.24
CA ARG A 434 15.28 -11.49 -5.08
C ARG A 434 14.15 -12.50 -5.28
N PRO A 435 13.91 -12.99 -6.51
CA PRO A 435 12.93 -14.05 -6.75
C PRO A 435 13.26 -15.28 -5.91
N THR A 436 12.23 -15.89 -5.31
CA THR A 436 12.39 -17.11 -4.50
C THR A 436 11.74 -18.29 -5.21
N ALA A 437 12.28 -19.49 -4.96
CA ALA A 437 11.69 -20.75 -5.42
C ALA A 437 10.56 -21.26 -4.50
N PHE A 438 10.00 -20.41 -3.64
CA PHE A 438 8.97 -20.80 -2.69
C PHE A 438 7.70 -21.27 -3.41
N ARG A 439 7.14 -22.41 -2.96
CA ARG A 439 5.84 -22.91 -3.41
C ARG A 439 4.88 -22.99 -2.24
N ALA A 440 3.63 -22.62 -2.50
CA ALA A 440 2.58 -22.67 -1.50
C ALA A 440 2.28 -24.13 -1.10
N PRO A 441 2.04 -24.41 0.21
CA PRO A 441 1.45 -25.66 0.61
C PRO A 441 0.02 -25.80 0.03
N PRO A 442 -0.50 -27.03 -0.15
CA PRO A 442 -1.87 -27.24 -0.63
C PRO A 442 -2.90 -26.57 0.29
N SER A 443 -3.82 -25.81 -0.31
CA SER A 443 -4.82 -24.97 0.37
C SER A 443 -6.20 -25.64 0.34
N SER A 444 -6.97 -25.52 1.44
CA SER A 444 -8.35 -26.02 1.53
C SER A 444 -9.42 -25.03 1.02
N GLY A 445 -9.02 -23.84 0.55
CA GLY A 445 -9.85 -22.94 -0.26
C GLY A 445 -11.00 -22.18 0.45
N GLU A 446 -11.23 -22.37 1.75
CA GLU A 446 -12.42 -21.82 2.42
C GLU A 446 -12.26 -20.38 2.97
N ASP A 447 -11.05 -19.94 3.36
CA ASP A 447 -10.80 -18.59 3.92
C ASP A 447 -9.42 -18.02 3.55
N ALA A 448 -9.41 -16.90 2.81
CA ALA A 448 -8.21 -16.17 2.40
C ALA A 448 -7.33 -15.66 3.57
N ARG A 449 -7.90 -15.40 4.75
CA ARG A 449 -7.12 -15.00 5.94
C ARG A 449 -6.36 -16.18 6.53
N VAL A 450 -7.02 -17.34 6.60
CA VAL A 450 -6.42 -18.59 7.07
C VAL A 450 -5.31 -19.01 6.11
N GLU A 451 -5.58 -18.93 4.81
CA GLU A 451 -4.60 -19.17 3.75
C GLU A 451 -3.37 -18.24 3.88
N TYR A 452 -3.57 -16.95 4.12
CA TYR A 452 -2.45 -16.03 4.32
C TYR A 452 -1.62 -16.34 5.56
N GLN A 453 -2.24 -16.73 6.67
CA GLN A 453 -1.50 -17.13 7.88
C GLN A 453 -0.69 -18.41 7.67
N ALA A 454 -1.26 -19.39 6.96
CA ALA A 454 -0.57 -20.62 6.59
C ALA A 454 0.62 -20.34 5.67
N LEU A 455 0.46 -19.44 4.70
CA LEU A 455 1.54 -19.01 3.81
C LEU A 455 2.67 -18.30 4.57
N LEU A 456 2.37 -17.38 5.48
CA LEU A 456 3.40 -16.73 6.31
C LEU A 456 4.17 -17.74 7.18
N GLN A 457 3.49 -18.76 7.71
CA GLN A 457 4.13 -19.83 8.45
C GLN A 457 5.06 -20.65 7.54
N ALA A 458 4.57 -21.09 6.38
CA ALA A 458 5.38 -21.84 5.42
C ALA A 458 6.60 -21.04 4.93
N LEU A 459 6.44 -19.74 4.65
CA LEU A 459 7.55 -18.84 4.28
C LEU A 459 8.61 -18.75 5.38
N SER A 460 8.19 -18.66 6.66
CA SER A 460 9.12 -18.57 7.79
C SER A 460 9.94 -19.84 8.01
N GLN A 461 9.43 -20.98 7.55
CA GLN A 461 10.06 -22.29 7.67
C GLN A 461 10.79 -22.73 6.40
N CYS A 462 10.75 -21.93 5.33
CA CYS A 462 11.38 -22.26 4.06
C CYS A 462 12.91 -22.14 4.14
N GLU A 463 13.58 -23.28 4.22
CA GLU A 463 15.04 -23.39 4.36
C GLU A 463 15.82 -22.62 3.28
N SER A 464 15.48 -22.85 2.01
CA SER A 464 16.18 -22.23 0.87
C SER A 464 16.04 -20.71 0.87
N ARG A 465 14.84 -20.21 1.22
CA ARG A 465 14.56 -18.78 1.33
C ARG A 465 15.29 -18.14 2.51
N ASN A 466 15.29 -18.79 3.68
CA ASN A 466 16.00 -18.30 4.86
C ASN A 466 17.52 -18.28 4.64
N ARG A 467 18.07 -19.27 3.93
CA ARG A 467 19.48 -19.28 3.50
C ARG A 467 19.80 -18.08 2.60
N MET A 468 19.00 -17.86 1.56
CA MET A 468 19.15 -16.70 0.68
C MET A 468 19.14 -15.38 1.46
N ILE A 469 18.22 -15.24 2.43
CA ILE A 469 18.17 -14.05 3.28
C ILE A 469 19.46 -13.86 4.08
N CYS A 470 19.95 -14.93 4.73
CA CYS A 470 21.16 -14.86 5.54
C CYS A 470 22.40 -14.54 4.68
N ASP A 471 22.52 -15.16 3.51
CA ASP A 471 23.64 -14.95 2.59
C ASP A 471 23.68 -13.50 2.09
N ASP A 472 22.53 -12.94 1.72
CA ASP A 472 22.44 -11.54 1.28
C ASP A 472 22.74 -10.56 2.44
N VAL A 473 22.30 -10.88 3.68
CA VAL A 473 22.62 -10.10 4.90
C VAL A 473 24.11 -10.11 5.21
N LEU A 474 24.75 -11.28 5.19
CA LEU A 474 26.19 -11.40 5.36
C LEU A 474 26.96 -10.68 4.26
N GLY A 475 26.50 -10.79 3.00
CA GLY A 475 27.06 -10.05 1.88
C GLY A 475 27.01 -8.52 2.07
N ALA A 476 25.96 -8.00 2.71
CA ALA A 476 25.88 -6.60 3.08
C ALA A 476 26.86 -6.24 4.20
N LEU A 477 26.98 -7.06 5.25
CA LEU A 477 27.97 -6.86 6.32
C LEU A 477 29.39 -6.81 5.77
N HIS A 478 29.79 -7.77 4.93
CA HIS A 478 31.12 -7.79 4.30
C HIS A 478 31.43 -6.52 3.49
N LYS A 479 30.40 -5.83 2.98
CA LYS A 479 30.53 -4.54 2.27
C LYS A 479 30.55 -3.33 3.21
N GLY A 480 30.63 -3.53 4.53
CA GLY A 480 30.65 -2.48 5.55
C GLY A 480 29.31 -1.78 5.75
N ARG A 481 28.19 -2.41 5.37
CA ARG A 481 26.85 -1.83 5.46
C ARG A 481 26.21 -2.04 6.83
N TRP A 482 25.19 -1.24 7.13
CA TRP A 482 24.42 -1.28 8.38
C TRP A 482 23.02 -1.85 8.12
N PRO A 483 22.83 -3.18 8.28
CA PRO A 483 21.65 -3.83 7.80
C PRO A 483 20.56 -3.96 8.87
N LEU A 484 19.32 -3.75 8.43
CA LEU A 484 18.10 -3.98 9.17
C LEU A 484 17.31 -5.09 8.47
N VAL A 485 17.00 -6.17 9.17
CA VAL A 485 16.12 -7.24 8.68
C VAL A 485 14.78 -7.14 9.37
N LEU A 486 13.71 -7.04 8.58
CA LEU A 486 12.34 -6.97 9.06
C LEU A 486 11.60 -8.27 8.76
N THR A 487 10.93 -8.81 9.78
CA THR A 487 9.97 -9.90 9.64
C THR A 487 8.71 -9.58 10.45
N GLU A 488 7.58 -10.24 10.18
CA GLU A 488 6.33 -10.03 10.91
C GLU A 488 6.07 -11.13 11.96
N ARG A 489 6.91 -12.18 12.02
CA ARG A 489 6.76 -13.31 12.95
C ARG A 489 7.95 -13.46 13.89
N LYS A 490 7.66 -13.70 15.17
CA LYS A 490 8.69 -13.92 16.21
C LYS A 490 9.53 -15.17 15.94
N GLU A 491 8.88 -16.27 15.58
CA GLU A 491 9.54 -17.54 15.25
C GLU A 491 10.57 -17.36 14.12
N HIS A 492 10.20 -16.61 13.08
CA HIS A 492 11.09 -16.31 11.96
C HIS A 492 12.27 -15.44 12.36
N LEU A 493 12.02 -14.45 13.23
CA LEU A 493 13.05 -13.58 13.79
C LEU A 493 14.08 -14.41 14.56
N GLU A 494 13.64 -15.32 15.42
CA GLU A 494 14.56 -16.19 16.16
C GLU A 494 15.36 -17.10 15.24
N GLU A 495 14.73 -17.69 14.22
CA GLU A 495 15.42 -18.58 13.29
C GLU A 495 16.47 -17.86 12.42
N LEU A 496 16.12 -16.70 11.85
CA LEU A 496 17.08 -15.88 11.10
C LEU A 496 18.22 -15.40 12.01
N GLY A 497 17.90 -14.99 13.24
CA GLY A 497 18.90 -14.55 14.21
C GLY A 497 19.90 -15.67 14.56
N ARG A 498 19.38 -16.87 14.86
CA ARG A 498 20.21 -18.04 15.17
C ARG A 498 21.17 -18.38 14.04
N ARG A 499 20.70 -18.35 12.79
CA ARG A 499 21.54 -18.64 11.60
C ARG A 499 22.65 -17.62 11.42
N LEU A 500 22.32 -16.34 11.49
CA LEU A 500 23.27 -15.25 11.35
C LEU A 500 24.35 -15.30 12.45
N GLU A 501 23.96 -15.60 13.69
CA GLU A 501 24.91 -15.78 14.80
C GLU A 501 25.81 -17.01 14.62
N THR A 502 25.24 -18.13 14.15
CA THR A 502 26.03 -19.34 13.85
C THR A 502 27.08 -19.07 12.76
N GLN A 503 26.83 -18.10 11.89
CA GLN A 503 27.74 -17.66 10.84
C GLN A 503 28.64 -16.50 11.26
N GLY A 504 28.66 -16.13 12.55
CA GLY A 504 29.58 -15.15 13.12
C GLY A 504 29.10 -13.70 13.09
N ALA A 505 27.86 -13.42 12.65
CA ALA A 505 27.33 -12.06 12.67
C ALA A 505 26.88 -11.64 14.07
N ARG A 506 27.19 -10.41 14.48
CA ARG A 506 26.63 -9.80 15.69
C ARG A 506 25.20 -9.36 15.44
N VAL A 507 24.23 -10.05 16.05
CA VAL A 507 22.79 -9.78 15.85
C VAL A 507 22.18 -9.10 17.07
N ILE A 508 21.52 -7.96 16.85
CA ILE A 508 20.69 -7.31 17.88
C ILE A 508 19.22 -7.53 17.52
N ARG A 509 18.49 -8.23 18.38
CA ARG A 509 17.07 -8.54 18.19
C ARG A 509 16.17 -7.50 18.85
N LEU A 510 15.20 -6.98 18.10
CA LEU A 510 14.22 -5.99 18.56
C LEU A 510 12.80 -6.47 18.28
N GLN A 511 12.07 -6.88 19.32
CA GLN A 511 10.71 -7.41 19.17
C GLN A 511 9.72 -6.82 20.17
N GLY A 512 8.44 -6.79 19.78
CA GLY A 512 7.34 -6.41 20.66
C GLY A 512 7.20 -7.36 21.85
N GLY A 513 7.14 -6.78 23.07
CA GLY A 513 6.98 -7.53 24.33
C GLY A 513 8.28 -7.82 25.07
N MET A 514 9.43 -7.28 24.65
CA MET A 514 10.67 -7.35 25.41
C MET A 514 10.52 -6.73 26.81
N ARG A 515 11.20 -7.30 27.81
CA ARG A 515 11.31 -6.71 29.15
C ARG A 515 12.03 -5.35 29.05
N LYS A 516 11.64 -4.39 29.89
CA LYS A 516 12.20 -3.02 29.90
C LYS A 516 13.72 -3.01 29.97
N GLN A 517 14.31 -3.89 30.79
CA GLN A 517 15.76 -3.97 30.97
C GLN A 517 16.48 -4.47 29.70
N ALA A 518 16.02 -5.58 29.12
CA ALA A 518 16.57 -6.12 27.87
C ALA A 518 16.45 -5.14 26.69
N LEU A 519 15.35 -4.39 26.62
CA LEU A 519 15.21 -3.33 25.61
C LEU A 519 16.21 -2.20 25.83
N LYS A 520 16.43 -1.79 27.08
CA LYS A 520 17.41 -0.75 27.42
C LYS A 520 18.83 -1.19 27.06
N GLU A 521 19.18 -2.45 27.32
CA GLU A 521 20.47 -3.05 26.96
C GLU A 521 20.63 -3.11 25.44
N ALA A 522 19.63 -3.59 24.70
CA ALA A 522 19.69 -3.64 23.24
C ALA A 522 19.84 -2.23 22.60
N LEU A 523 19.15 -1.23 23.15
CA LEU A 523 19.30 0.17 22.68
C LEU A 523 20.65 0.78 23.06
N ALA A 524 21.18 0.45 24.24
CA ALA A 524 22.52 0.87 24.64
C ALA A 524 23.59 0.22 23.74
N ASP A 525 23.42 -1.06 23.41
CA ASP A 525 24.29 -1.81 22.51
C ASP A 525 24.30 -1.20 21.09
N ILE A 526 23.12 -0.77 20.60
CA ILE A 526 23.00 -0.01 19.36
C ILE A 526 23.82 1.30 19.45
N GLY A 527 23.73 2.03 20.55
CA GLY A 527 24.44 3.30 20.73
C GLY A 527 25.95 3.16 20.93
N GLN A 528 26.40 2.07 21.55
CA GLN A 528 27.82 1.80 21.86
C GLN A 528 28.57 1.07 20.75
N ALA A 529 27.88 0.55 19.73
CA ALA A 529 28.54 0.00 18.56
C ALA A 529 29.41 1.09 17.92
N GLU A 530 30.72 1.03 18.18
CA GLU A 530 31.75 1.80 17.48
C GLU A 530 31.58 1.58 15.97
N ASP A 531 31.97 2.57 15.16
CA ASP A 531 31.87 2.52 13.69
C ASP A 531 32.59 1.31 13.04
N GLN A 532 33.35 0.54 13.82
CA GLN A 532 34.14 -0.61 13.40
C GLN A 532 33.46 -1.98 13.68
N GLY A 533 32.39 -2.02 14.49
CA GLY A 533 31.68 -3.26 14.81
C GLY A 533 30.48 -3.52 13.89
N GLN A 534 30.68 -4.26 12.80
CA GLN A 534 29.59 -4.68 11.90
C GLN A 534 28.51 -5.46 12.67
N ARG A 535 27.26 -4.98 12.65
CA ARG A 535 26.11 -5.62 13.31
C ARG A 535 24.88 -5.64 12.43
N VAL A 536 24.00 -6.61 12.68
CA VAL A 536 22.67 -6.72 12.06
C VAL A 536 21.60 -6.37 13.08
N LEU A 537 20.67 -5.49 12.71
CA LEU A 537 19.41 -5.37 13.45
C LEU A 537 18.40 -6.33 12.89
N LEU A 538 17.85 -7.17 13.76
CA LEU A 538 16.75 -8.07 13.41
C LEU A 538 15.52 -7.63 14.18
N ALA A 539 14.44 -7.28 13.48
CA ALA A 539 13.29 -6.73 14.17
C ALA A 539 11.94 -7.16 13.60
N THR A 540 10.92 -7.12 14.46
CA THR A 540 9.55 -7.23 13.95
C THR A 540 9.10 -5.90 13.35
N GLY A 541 8.36 -5.97 12.23
CA GLY A 541 7.89 -4.79 11.52
C GLY A 541 7.09 -3.82 12.39
N ARG A 542 6.23 -4.34 13.28
CA ARG A 542 5.51 -3.53 14.28
C ARG A 542 6.43 -2.77 15.23
N PHE A 543 7.63 -3.26 15.54
CA PHE A 543 8.55 -2.58 16.45
C PHE A 543 9.26 -1.41 15.76
N VAL A 544 9.84 -1.65 14.58
CA VAL A 544 10.66 -0.65 13.86
C VAL A 544 9.83 0.31 13.00
N GLY A 545 8.62 -0.08 12.61
CA GLY A 545 7.73 0.76 11.80
C GLY A 545 7.51 2.15 12.37
N GLU A 546 7.52 2.29 13.70
CA GLU A 546 7.26 3.55 14.41
C GLU A 546 8.16 3.71 15.64
N GLY A 547 8.85 4.84 15.72
CA GLY A 547 9.63 5.23 16.90
C GLY A 547 11.06 4.69 17.00
N PHE A 548 11.55 3.92 16.03
CA PHE A 548 12.96 3.53 16.00
C PHE A 548 13.86 4.57 15.32
N ASP A 549 15.02 4.86 15.93
CA ASP A 549 16.01 5.82 15.43
C ASP A 549 17.43 5.27 15.45
N ASP A 550 18.05 5.22 14.28
CA ASP A 550 19.46 4.92 14.04
C ASP A 550 19.84 5.48 12.67
N ALA A 551 20.73 6.47 12.65
CA ALA A 551 21.10 7.17 11.42
C ALA A 551 22.01 6.34 10.51
N ARG A 552 22.72 5.33 11.04
CA ARG A 552 23.68 4.52 10.28
C ARG A 552 23.03 3.59 9.27
N LEU A 553 21.79 3.15 9.52
CA LEU A 553 21.09 2.17 8.68
C LEU A 553 21.05 2.60 7.21
N ASP A 554 21.56 1.74 6.34
CA ASP A 554 21.64 1.95 4.89
C ASP A 554 21.02 0.79 4.09
N THR A 555 20.81 -0.36 4.72
CA THR A 555 20.35 -1.58 4.03
C THR A 555 19.16 -2.18 4.75
N LEU A 556 18.08 -2.47 4.02
CA LEU A 556 16.87 -3.10 4.54
C LEU A 556 16.60 -4.43 3.85
N PHE A 557 16.30 -5.46 4.63
CA PHE A 557 15.85 -6.75 4.15
C PHE A 557 14.39 -6.99 4.55
N VAL A 558 13.51 -7.17 3.56
CA VAL A 558 12.08 -7.44 3.78
C VAL A 558 11.85 -8.95 3.84
N GLY A 559 12.08 -9.53 5.01
CA GLY A 559 12.06 -10.98 5.23
C GLY A 559 10.69 -11.65 5.10
N LEU A 560 9.58 -10.93 5.26
CA LEU A 560 8.22 -11.44 4.99
C LEU A 560 7.39 -10.45 4.16
N PRO A 561 6.42 -10.94 3.37
CA PRO A 561 5.69 -10.11 2.42
C PRO A 561 4.74 -9.14 3.13
N ILE A 562 4.93 -7.84 2.85
CA ILE A 562 4.01 -6.75 3.16
C ILE A 562 3.32 -6.25 1.88
N SER A 563 2.22 -5.53 1.98
CA SER A 563 1.46 -5.08 0.79
C SER A 563 0.95 -3.64 0.84
N TRP A 564 1.00 -2.99 2.00
CA TRP A 564 0.55 -1.61 2.15
C TRP A 564 1.71 -0.65 1.94
N ARG A 565 1.66 0.16 0.87
CA ARG A 565 2.60 1.24 0.54
C ARG A 565 2.98 2.14 1.72
N GLY A 566 2.09 2.43 2.68
CA GLY A 566 2.39 3.25 3.85
C GLY A 566 3.32 2.55 4.84
N THR A 567 3.15 1.24 5.02
CA THR A 567 4.11 0.42 5.77
C THR A 567 5.45 0.38 5.05
N VAL A 568 5.46 0.20 3.72
CA VAL A 568 6.68 0.26 2.90
C VAL A 568 7.38 1.60 3.09
N ALA A 569 6.66 2.72 2.95
CA ALA A 569 7.18 4.07 3.11
C ALA A 569 7.75 4.32 4.52
N GLN A 570 7.08 3.80 5.57
CA GLN A 570 7.59 3.85 6.93
C GLN A 570 8.89 3.08 7.11
N TYR A 571 9.00 1.87 6.52
CA TYR A 571 10.19 1.02 6.66
C TYR A 571 11.39 1.61 5.93
N VAL A 572 11.25 1.89 4.62
CA VAL A 572 12.35 2.48 3.83
C VAL A 572 12.72 3.87 4.35
N GLY A 573 11.73 4.60 4.86
CA GLY A 573 11.89 5.90 5.47
C GLY A 573 12.83 5.95 6.67
N ARG A 574 13.12 4.80 7.33
CA ARG A 574 14.10 4.72 8.42
C ARG A 574 15.53 4.80 7.95
N LEU A 575 15.80 4.44 6.69
CA LEU A 575 17.13 4.45 6.08
C LEU A 575 17.54 5.86 5.61
N HIS A 576 16.56 6.76 5.46
CA HIS A 576 16.75 8.08 4.82
C HIS A 576 17.40 9.14 5.69
N ARG A 577 17.84 8.79 6.90
CA ARG A 577 18.57 9.71 7.78
C ARG A 577 19.98 9.91 7.25
N LEU A 578 20.46 11.15 7.30
CA LEU A 578 21.83 11.49 6.92
C LEU A 578 22.82 10.91 7.93
N HIS A 579 23.92 10.36 7.44
CA HIS A 579 25.05 9.88 8.22
C HIS A 579 26.33 10.07 7.40
N GLU A 580 27.45 10.34 8.07
CA GLU A 580 28.74 10.46 7.41
C GLU A 580 29.08 9.15 6.69
N GLY A 581 29.51 9.24 5.43
CA GLY A 581 29.82 8.06 4.59
C GLY A 581 28.62 7.39 3.90
N LYS A 582 27.37 7.75 4.21
CA LYS A 582 26.19 7.16 3.54
C LYS A 582 26.00 7.72 2.12
N ARG A 583 26.31 6.90 1.11
CA ARG A 583 26.19 7.24 -0.32
C ARG A 583 25.06 6.52 -1.05
N GLU A 584 24.59 5.41 -0.48
CA GLU A 584 23.56 4.58 -1.10
C GLU A 584 22.68 3.96 -0.02
N VAL A 585 21.39 3.82 -0.33
CA VAL A 585 20.43 3.06 0.46
C VAL A 585 19.84 1.93 -0.39
N VAL A 586 19.90 0.70 0.12
CA VAL A 586 19.47 -0.50 -0.61
C VAL A 586 18.40 -1.27 0.15
N VAL A 587 17.36 -1.68 -0.57
CA VAL A 587 16.33 -2.60 -0.06
C VAL A 587 16.46 -3.93 -0.80
N PHE A 588 16.49 -5.03 -0.07
CA PHE A 588 16.34 -6.38 -0.62
C PHE A 588 14.90 -6.85 -0.40
N ASP A 589 14.17 -7.06 -1.49
CA ASP A 589 12.79 -7.57 -1.47
C ASP A 589 12.74 -8.98 -2.04
N TYR A 590 12.35 -9.94 -1.21
CA TYR A 590 12.24 -11.34 -1.59
C TYR A 590 10.87 -11.61 -2.24
N ALA A 591 10.89 -11.84 -3.55
CA ALA A 591 9.71 -11.94 -4.39
C ALA A 591 9.29 -13.40 -4.58
N ASP A 592 8.24 -13.81 -3.87
CA ASP A 592 7.67 -15.16 -3.93
C ASP A 592 6.66 -15.28 -5.12
N LEU A 593 7.17 -15.16 -6.35
CA LEU A 593 6.36 -15.01 -7.58
C LEU A 593 5.53 -16.26 -7.93
N GLY A 594 5.92 -17.44 -7.45
CA GLY A 594 5.22 -18.70 -7.66
C GLY A 594 3.86 -18.80 -6.95
N VAL A 595 3.48 -17.82 -6.14
CA VAL A 595 2.21 -17.79 -5.41
C VAL A 595 1.39 -16.55 -5.84
N PRO A 596 0.21 -16.72 -6.48
CA PRO A 596 -0.54 -15.60 -7.06
C PRO A 596 -0.88 -14.47 -6.08
N MET A 597 -1.18 -14.79 -4.82
CA MET A 597 -1.42 -13.76 -3.79
C MET A 597 -0.15 -12.98 -3.47
N LEU A 598 1.00 -13.66 -3.31
CA LEU A 598 2.27 -13.02 -2.94
C LEU A 598 2.85 -12.20 -4.10
N SER A 599 2.64 -12.65 -5.33
CA SER A 599 2.94 -11.89 -6.56
C SER A 599 2.19 -10.55 -6.61
N ARG A 600 0.86 -10.56 -6.40
CA ARG A 600 0.07 -9.31 -6.29
C ARG A 600 0.52 -8.41 -5.13
N MET A 601 0.95 -9.00 -4.02
CA MET A 601 1.52 -8.22 -2.90
C MET A 601 2.85 -7.58 -3.27
N PHE A 602 3.69 -8.28 -4.04
CA PHE A 602 4.95 -7.77 -4.56
C PHE A 602 4.73 -6.59 -5.51
N ASP A 603 3.79 -6.68 -6.46
CA ASP A 603 3.47 -5.57 -7.37
C ASP A 603 3.07 -4.30 -6.60
N ARG A 604 2.24 -4.45 -5.56
CA ARG A 604 1.86 -3.34 -4.67
C ARG A 604 3.06 -2.76 -3.91
N ARG A 605 4.05 -3.59 -3.52
CA ARG A 605 5.30 -3.10 -2.89
C ARG A 605 6.15 -2.32 -3.87
N CYS A 606 6.33 -2.81 -5.11
CA CYS A 606 7.05 -2.10 -6.17
C CYS A 606 6.50 -0.69 -6.38
N GLN A 607 5.18 -0.56 -6.53
CA GLN A 607 4.51 0.73 -6.60
C GLN A 607 4.77 1.60 -5.35
N GLY A 608 4.83 0.98 -4.16
CA GLY A 608 5.16 1.65 -2.91
C GLY A 608 6.60 2.18 -2.87
N TYR A 609 7.58 1.41 -3.35
CA TYR A 609 8.98 1.85 -3.45
C TYR A 609 9.14 3.01 -4.43
N GLU A 610 8.57 2.87 -5.62
CA GLU A 610 8.58 3.91 -6.66
C GLU A 610 7.92 5.21 -6.17
N ALA A 611 6.81 5.11 -5.43
CA ALA A 611 6.13 6.26 -4.85
C ALA A 611 7.01 7.07 -3.88
N VAL A 612 8.02 6.44 -3.28
CA VAL A 612 8.99 7.07 -2.36
C VAL A 612 10.31 7.42 -3.05
N GLY A 613 10.42 7.18 -4.37
CA GLY A 613 11.57 7.57 -5.19
C GLY A 613 12.67 6.52 -5.31
N TYR A 614 12.39 5.26 -4.98
CA TYR A 614 13.33 4.16 -5.22
C TYR A 614 13.29 3.68 -6.67
N THR A 615 14.46 3.30 -7.19
CA THR A 615 14.58 2.55 -8.45
C THR A 615 14.54 1.06 -8.18
N VAL A 616 13.54 0.36 -8.74
CA VAL A 616 13.40 -1.10 -8.59
C VAL A 616 14.25 -1.81 -9.64
N LEU A 617 15.25 -2.54 -9.18
CA LEU A 617 16.14 -3.35 -10.00
C LEU A 617 15.62 -4.80 -10.01
N LEU A 618 14.84 -5.12 -11.04
CA LEU A 618 14.38 -6.49 -11.31
C LEU A 618 15.52 -7.29 -11.95
N PRO A 619 15.90 -8.48 -11.44
CA PRO A 619 16.67 -9.41 -12.25
C PRO A 619 15.82 -9.81 -13.46
N ALA A 620 16.41 -10.04 -14.62
CA ALA A 620 15.63 -10.39 -15.81
C ALA A 620 14.86 -11.74 -15.65
N SER A 621 15.24 -12.56 -14.66
CA SER A 621 14.50 -13.77 -14.23
C SER A 621 13.17 -13.49 -13.52
N ALA A 622 12.85 -12.23 -13.21
CA ALA A 622 11.55 -11.82 -12.68
C ALA A 622 10.51 -11.55 -13.79
N LEU A 623 10.87 -11.73 -15.07
CA LEU A 623 9.93 -11.61 -16.18
C LEU A 623 8.96 -12.80 -16.19
N PRO A 624 7.63 -12.58 -16.24
CA PRO A 624 6.66 -13.65 -16.38
C PRO A 624 6.98 -14.53 -17.60
N GLY A 625 7.11 -15.85 -17.39
CA GLY A 625 7.43 -16.83 -18.43
C GLY A 625 8.92 -17.22 -18.53
N TRP A 626 9.83 -16.58 -17.78
CA TRP A 626 11.21 -17.07 -17.65
C TRP A 626 11.32 -18.13 -16.53
N PRO A 627 12.16 -19.18 -16.66
CA PRO A 627 12.38 -20.17 -15.61
C PRO A 627 12.98 -19.53 -14.35
N THR A 628 12.24 -19.55 -13.25
CA THR A 628 12.60 -18.86 -11.98
C THR A 628 13.90 -19.36 -11.35
N ASP A 629 14.29 -20.59 -11.67
CA ASP A 629 15.48 -21.30 -11.22
C ASP A 629 16.74 -20.93 -12.01
N VAL A 630 16.61 -20.25 -13.15
CA VAL A 630 17.75 -19.81 -13.97
C VAL A 630 17.97 -18.30 -13.76
N PRO A 631 18.97 -17.90 -12.95
CA PRO A 631 19.24 -16.49 -12.69
C PRO A 631 19.78 -15.80 -13.94
N LEU A 632 19.20 -14.64 -14.28
CA LEU A 632 19.76 -13.75 -15.29
C LEU A 632 20.61 -12.66 -14.62
N PRO A 633 21.72 -12.21 -15.26
CA PRO A 633 22.54 -11.11 -14.73
C PRO A 633 21.72 -9.84 -14.46
N VAL A 634 22.05 -9.17 -13.36
CA VAL A 634 21.35 -7.94 -12.91
C VAL A 634 21.95 -6.68 -13.56
N ASP A 635 23.10 -6.83 -14.23
CA ASP A 635 23.89 -5.76 -14.84
C ASP A 635 23.10 -4.93 -15.88
N PRO A 636 23.13 -3.58 -15.80
CA PRO A 636 22.39 -2.70 -16.72
C PRO A 636 22.85 -2.73 -18.18
N GLN A 637 24.12 -3.08 -18.45
CA GLN A 637 24.63 -3.22 -19.82
C GLN A 637 24.16 -4.55 -20.40
N TRP A 638 24.33 -5.65 -19.65
CA TRP A 638 23.79 -6.96 -20.03
C TRP A 638 22.29 -6.89 -20.36
N LYS A 639 21.49 -6.19 -19.54
CA LYS A 639 20.07 -6.00 -19.84
C LYS A 639 19.81 -5.25 -21.14
N ARG A 640 20.61 -4.23 -21.46
CA ARG A 640 20.45 -3.50 -22.73
C ARG A 640 20.73 -4.40 -23.92
N ASP A 641 21.78 -5.22 -23.82
CA ASP A 641 22.27 -6.03 -24.92
C ASP A 641 21.41 -7.29 -25.17
N TYR A 642 20.80 -7.86 -24.12
CA TYR A 642 20.14 -9.18 -24.21
C TYR A 642 18.62 -9.16 -23.97
N ALA A 643 18.01 -8.02 -23.60
CA ALA A 643 16.58 -7.97 -23.25
C ALA A 643 15.65 -8.34 -24.42
N ALA A 644 16.01 -8.04 -25.66
CA ALA A 644 15.19 -8.39 -26.83
C ALA A 644 15.12 -9.92 -27.00
N SER A 645 16.27 -10.60 -26.90
CA SER A 645 16.39 -12.06 -26.98
C SER A 645 15.65 -12.76 -25.84
N VAL A 646 15.75 -12.25 -24.61
CA VAL A 646 15.00 -12.79 -23.45
C VAL A 646 13.49 -12.70 -23.68
N LYS A 647 12.99 -11.56 -24.19
CA LYS A 647 11.55 -11.40 -24.51
C LYS A 647 11.10 -12.36 -25.60
N ARG A 648 11.93 -12.59 -26.62
CA ARG A 648 11.66 -13.56 -27.70
C ARG A 648 11.58 -14.99 -27.17
N LEU A 649 12.53 -15.39 -26.33
CA LEU A 649 12.54 -16.71 -25.68
C LEU A 649 11.29 -16.93 -24.83
N ILE A 650 10.88 -15.93 -24.06
CA ILE A 650 9.64 -15.99 -23.27
C ILE A 650 8.42 -16.15 -24.18
N ARG A 651 8.33 -15.35 -25.24
CA ARG A 651 7.20 -15.35 -26.17
C ARG A 651 7.08 -16.69 -26.92
N ASP A 652 8.20 -17.22 -27.37
CA ASP A 652 8.25 -18.46 -28.15
C ASP A 652 8.38 -19.72 -27.28
N GLY A 653 8.29 -19.59 -25.95
CA GLY A 653 8.44 -20.67 -24.97
C GLY A 653 9.90 -21.00 -24.63
N VAL A 654 10.23 -21.01 -23.33
CA VAL A 654 11.58 -21.32 -22.83
C VAL A 654 11.49 -22.22 -21.59
N ASP A 655 12.30 -23.28 -21.57
CA ASP A 655 12.46 -24.20 -20.45
C ASP A 655 13.81 -24.01 -19.73
N THR A 656 14.00 -24.67 -18.59
CA THR A 656 15.22 -24.56 -17.78
C THR A 656 16.50 -24.94 -18.57
N PRO A 657 16.54 -26.05 -19.35
CA PRO A 657 17.70 -26.38 -20.18
C PRO A 657 18.06 -25.28 -21.18
N LEU A 658 17.10 -24.77 -21.96
CA LEU A 658 17.34 -23.74 -22.96
C LEU A 658 17.76 -22.42 -22.32
N ALA A 659 17.14 -22.04 -21.20
CA ALA A 659 17.52 -20.86 -20.44
C ALA A 659 18.98 -20.93 -19.92
N ASN A 660 19.44 -22.09 -19.46
CA ASN A 660 20.83 -22.27 -19.03
C ASN A 660 21.83 -22.16 -20.19
N LEU A 661 21.47 -22.69 -21.37
CA LEU A 661 22.29 -22.55 -22.58
C LEU A 661 22.38 -21.08 -23.02
N PHE A 662 21.27 -20.35 -22.99
CA PHE A 662 21.25 -18.91 -23.27
C PHE A 662 22.20 -18.14 -22.33
N VAL A 663 22.14 -18.39 -21.02
CA VAL A 663 23.03 -17.71 -20.04
C VAL A 663 24.51 -18.02 -20.29
N ARG A 664 24.83 -19.21 -20.80
CA ARG A 664 26.21 -19.57 -21.17
C ARG A 664 26.65 -18.86 -22.46
N ALA A 665 25.78 -18.76 -23.45
CA ALA A 665 26.03 -18.04 -24.69
C ALA A 665 26.10 -16.51 -24.49
N ALA A 666 25.35 -15.96 -23.54
CA ALA A 666 25.29 -14.53 -23.20
C ALA A 666 26.38 -14.08 -22.21
N ARG A 667 27.52 -14.78 -22.15
CA ARG A 667 28.66 -14.37 -21.31
C ARG A 667 29.54 -13.39 -22.10
N PRO A 668 30.01 -12.29 -21.50
CA PRO A 668 30.97 -11.41 -22.16
C PRO A 668 32.27 -12.19 -22.43
N ASP A 669 32.76 -12.12 -23.66
CA ASP A 669 33.97 -12.84 -24.10
C ASP A 669 35.19 -12.49 -23.24
N SER A 670 35.83 -13.49 -22.65
CA SER A 670 37.21 -13.36 -22.17
C SER A 670 38.13 -13.35 -23.39
N THR A 671 39.09 -12.42 -23.44
CA THR A 671 40.06 -12.25 -24.55
C THR A 671 41.04 -13.42 -24.76
N GLU A 672 40.83 -14.56 -24.10
CA GLU A 672 41.64 -15.77 -24.21
C GLU A 672 41.04 -16.73 -25.25
N THR A 673 41.90 -17.29 -26.10
CA THR A 673 41.52 -18.18 -27.23
C THR A 673 40.68 -19.39 -26.80
N GLU A 674 40.93 -19.94 -25.60
CA GLU A 674 40.13 -21.05 -25.03
C GLU A 674 38.70 -20.61 -24.64
N GLY A 675 38.54 -19.36 -24.20
CA GLY A 675 37.24 -18.77 -23.88
C GLY A 675 36.36 -18.62 -25.12
N VAL A 676 36.93 -18.21 -26.25
CA VAL A 676 36.21 -18.00 -27.52
C VAL A 676 35.73 -19.33 -28.12
N ALA A 677 36.54 -20.38 -28.11
CA ALA A 677 36.14 -21.71 -28.58
C ALA A 677 35.00 -22.30 -27.72
N ARG A 678 35.07 -22.10 -26.40
CA ARG A 678 34.02 -22.54 -25.47
C ARG A 678 32.72 -21.74 -25.63
N ALA A 679 32.81 -20.44 -25.89
CA ALA A 679 31.66 -19.58 -26.18
C ALA A 679 30.97 -20.01 -27.48
N ARG A 680 31.73 -20.28 -28.55
CA ARG A 680 31.20 -20.80 -29.82
C ARG A 680 30.42 -22.11 -29.61
N SER A 681 31.00 -23.08 -28.90
CA SER A 681 30.32 -24.35 -28.60
C SER A 681 29.05 -24.17 -27.75
N ALA A 682 29.03 -23.20 -26.83
CA ALA A 682 27.82 -22.87 -26.07
C ALA A 682 26.73 -22.24 -26.94
N SER A 683 27.11 -21.36 -27.87
CA SER A 683 26.20 -20.73 -28.83
C SER A 683 25.63 -21.73 -29.85
N GLU A 684 26.45 -22.68 -30.34
CA GLU A 684 26.01 -23.81 -31.18
C GLU A 684 24.95 -24.66 -30.46
N ALA A 685 25.25 -25.10 -29.23
CA ALA A 685 24.32 -25.90 -28.43
C ALA A 685 23.02 -25.15 -28.14
N PHE A 686 23.12 -23.84 -27.88
CA PHE A 686 21.97 -22.96 -27.67
C PHE A 686 21.10 -22.86 -28.93
N LEU A 687 21.68 -22.55 -30.09
CA LEU A 687 20.93 -22.43 -31.35
C LEU A 687 20.29 -23.76 -31.74
N PHE A 688 21.02 -24.87 -31.63
CA PHE A 688 20.49 -26.20 -31.95
C PHE A 688 19.25 -26.53 -31.10
N THR A 689 19.38 -26.37 -29.78
CA THR A 689 18.27 -26.64 -28.86
C THR A 689 17.11 -25.70 -29.15
N ARG A 690 17.38 -24.43 -29.48
CA ARG A 690 16.34 -23.47 -29.84
C ARG A 690 15.59 -23.88 -31.11
N LEU A 691 16.29 -24.31 -32.15
CA LEU A 691 15.67 -24.78 -33.40
C LEU A 691 14.83 -26.05 -33.17
N GLU A 692 15.25 -26.94 -32.26
CA GLU A 692 14.45 -28.12 -31.89
C GLU A 692 13.18 -27.77 -31.09
N THR A 693 13.17 -26.65 -30.36
CA THR A 693 11.98 -26.20 -29.60
C THR A 693 10.92 -25.48 -30.45
N LEU A 694 11.23 -25.10 -31.69
CA LEU A 694 10.34 -24.38 -32.59
C LEU A 694 9.64 -25.37 -33.53
N ALA A 695 8.31 -25.28 -33.67
CA ALA A 695 7.52 -26.20 -34.48
C ALA A 695 7.93 -26.18 -35.97
N GLU A 696 8.37 -25.03 -36.47
CA GLU A 696 8.77 -24.84 -37.86
C GLU A 696 10.11 -25.52 -38.20
N THR A 697 10.98 -25.70 -37.21
CA THR A 697 12.37 -26.14 -37.42
C THR A 697 12.76 -27.45 -36.73
N ALA A 698 11.90 -27.97 -35.84
CA ALA A 698 12.14 -29.20 -35.10
C ALA A 698 12.43 -30.40 -36.03
N GLY A 699 13.53 -31.10 -35.77
CA GLY A 699 13.97 -32.27 -36.53
C GLY A 699 14.57 -31.96 -37.91
N ARG A 700 14.68 -30.68 -38.31
CA ARG A 700 15.14 -30.31 -39.66
C ARG A 700 16.64 -30.05 -39.76
N PHE A 701 17.32 -29.78 -38.65
CA PHE A 701 18.73 -29.44 -38.63
C PHE A 701 19.59 -30.55 -38.01
N ARG A 702 20.79 -30.74 -38.55
CA ARG A 702 21.84 -31.58 -37.96
C ARG A 702 23.03 -30.71 -37.59
N LEU A 703 23.49 -30.81 -36.34
CA LEU A 703 24.68 -30.13 -35.83
C LEU A 703 25.95 -30.84 -36.29
N ASN A 704 26.99 -30.09 -36.68
CA ASN A 704 28.31 -30.57 -37.11
C ASN A 704 28.23 -31.65 -38.21
N ALA A 705 27.52 -31.33 -39.29
CA ALA A 705 27.31 -32.25 -40.39
C ALA A 705 28.52 -32.29 -41.34
N SER A 706 28.92 -33.49 -41.76
CA SER A 706 29.99 -33.68 -42.74
C SER A 706 29.40 -33.91 -44.13
N LEU A 707 29.80 -33.07 -45.08
CA LEU A 707 29.41 -33.13 -46.49
C LEU A 707 30.55 -33.74 -47.31
N PRO A 708 30.26 -34.56 -48.33
CA PRO A 708 31.26 -35.15 -49.23
C PRO A 708 31.77 -34.13 -50.27
N ILE A 709 32.09 -32.92 -49.81
CA ILE A 709 32.64 -31.83 -50.62
C ILE A 709 34.12 -31.68 -50.24
N PRO A 710 35.07 -31.84 -51.18
CA PRO A 710 36.48 -31.68 -50.89
C PRO A 710 36.82 -30.21 -50.60
N PHE A 711 37.27 -29.90 -49.39
CA PHE A 711 37.65 -28.54 -49.00
C PHE A 711 39.05 -28.44 -48.37
N ASP A 712 39.47 -29.50 -47.67
CA ASP A 712 40.79 -29.62 -47.06
C ASP A 712 41.41 -31.00 -47.36
N ALA A 713 42.55 -31.31 -46.74
CA ALA A 713 43.28 -32.56 -46.95
C ALA A 713 42.51 -33.84 -46.53
N LYS A 714 41.33 -33.72 -45.91
CA LYS A 714 40.52 -34.85 -45.42
C LYS A 714 39.41 -35.27 -46.38
N GLY A 715 39.19 -34.53 -47.48
CA GLY A 715 38.24 -34.92 -48.54
C GLY A 715 36.74 -34.74 -48.19
N CYS A 716 36.42 -34.18 -47.02
CA CYS A 716 35.06 -33.83 -46.61
C CYS A 716 35.02 -32.40 -46.03
N MET A 717 33.84 -31.80 -46.00
CA MET A 717 33.61 -30.45 -45.45
C MET A 717 32.64 -30.53 -44.28
N GLU A 718 33.09 -30.12 -43.10
CA GLU A 718 32.23 -29.99 -41.92
C GLU A 718 31.52 -28.63 -41.91
N VAL A 719 30.22 -28.62 -41.64
CA VAL A 719 29.39 -27.43 -41.49
C VAL A 719 28.67 -27.42 -40.15
N ASP A 720 28.48 -26.25 -39.53
CA ASP A 720 27.96 -26.18 -38.17
C ASP A 720 26.50 -26.66 -38.09
N PHE A 721 25.64 -26.25 -39.04
CA PHE A 721 24.27 -26.75 -39.14
C PHE A 721 23.90 -27.06 -40.59
N LEU A 722 23.25 -28.20 -40.80
CA LEU A 722 22.72 -28.62 -42.10
C LEU A 722 21.23 -28.92 -42.01
N CYS A 723 20.43 -28.23 -42.84
CA CYS A 723 19.07 -28.63 -43.19
C CYS A 723 19.07 -29.16 -44.63
N ALA A 724 19.10 -30.49 -44.76
CA ALA A 724 19.18 -31.16 -46.06
C ALA A 724 17.94 -30.91 -46.94
N GLU A 725 16.75 -30.84 -46.33
CA GLU A 725 15.48 -30.63 -47.04
C GLU A 725 15.42 -29.28 -47.77
N ALA A 726 16.01 -28.24 -47.17
CA ALA A 726 16.01 -26.88 -47.72
C ALA A 726 17.34 -26.52 -48.41
N ALA A 727 18.26 -27.49 -48.56
CA ALA A 727 19.64 -27.26 -48.98
C ALA A 727 20.29 -26.06 -48.25
N LEU A 728 20.06 -25.92 -46.94
CA LEU A 728 20.46 -24.77 -46.14
C LEU A 728 21.57 -25.16 -45.17
N VAL A 729 22.67 -24.41 -45.21
CA VAL A 729 23.78 -24.47 -44.27
C VAL A 729 23.80 -23.20 -43.42
N ILE A 730 24.00 -23.36 -42.10
CA ILE A 730 24.26 -22.24 -41.19
C ILE A 730 25.66 -22.41 -40.61
N GLU A 731 26.46 -21.35 -40.68
CA GLU A 731 27.81 -21.25 -40.12
C GLU A 731 27.83 -20.18 -39.01
N LEU A 732 28.49 -20.49 -37.90
CA LEU A 732 28.64 -19.63 -36.73
C LEU A 732 30.10 -19.24 -36.54
N ASP A 733 30.39 -17.96 -36.78
CA ASP A 733 31.75 -17.44 -36.71
C ASP A 733 32.05 -16.78 -35.37
N GLY A 734 33.23 -17.07 -34.82
CA GLY A 734 33.81 -16.24 -33.77
C GLY A 734 34.34 -14.93 -34.35
N ALA A 735 34.36 -13.84 -33.55
CA ALA A 735 34.86 -12.53 -33.99
C ALA A 735 36.28 -12.55 -34.59
N GLN A 736 37.10 -13.53 -34.18
CA GLN A 736 38.45 -13.79 -34.71
C GLN A 736 38.51 -14.13 -36.20
N HIS A 737 37.44 -14.68 -36.80
CA HIS A 737 37.39 -15.03 -38.23
C HIS A 737 37.32 -13.79 -39.13
N LEU A 738 36.87 -12.66 -38.59
CA LEU A 738 36.86 -11.35 -39.28
C LEU A 738 38.15 -10.55 -39.05
N ALA A 739 38.97 -10.93 -38.07
CA ALA A 739 40.21 -10.24 -37.72
C ALA A 739 41.43 -10.72 -38.54
N ASP A 740 41.36 -11.91 -39.14
CA ASP A 740 42.42 -12.50 -39.97
C ASP A 740 41.99 -12.62 -41.44
N ALA A 741 42.75 -11.99 -42.35
CA ALA A 741 42.48 -12.00 -43.78
C ALA A 741 42.62 -13.40 -44.41
N VAL A 742 43.41 -14.30 -43.80
CA VAL A 742 43.55 -15.68 -44.26
C VAL A 742 42.33 -16.50 -43.88
N ALA A 743 41.89 -16.45 -42.61
CA ALA A 743 40.64 -17.05 -42.15
C ALA A 743 39.43 -16.58 -42.97
N TYR A 744 39.28 -15.26 -43.16
CA TYR A 744 38.19 -14.70 -43.96
C TYR A 744 38.14 -15.24 -45.40
N ARG A 745 39.29 -15.32 -46.08
CA ARG A 745 39.36 -15.86 -47.45
C ARG A 745 39.06 -17.35 -47.50
N ARG A 746 39.47 -18.10 -46.48
CA ARG A 746 39.15 -19.53 -46.35
C ARG A 746 37.64 -19.71 -46.22
N ASP A 747 37.00 -18.98 -45.32
CA ASP A 747 35.54 -19.07 -45.10
C ASP A 747 34.75 -18.68 -46.35
N ARG A 748 35.20 -17.68 -47.13
CA ARG A 748 34.57 -17.34 -48.42
C ARG A 748 34.75 -18.40 -49.52
N ARG A 749 35.87 -19.12 -49.53
CA ARG A 749 36.03 -20.28 -50.42
C ARG A 749 35.11 -21.43 -50.01
N LYS A 750 34.91 -21.62 -48.70
CA LYS A 750 33.96 -22.60 -48.15
C LYS A 750 32.55 -22.28 -48.63
N ASP A 751 32.13 -21.02 -48.48
CA ASP A 751 30.81 -20.54 -48.93
C ASP A 751 30.62 -20.75 -50.43
N ALA A 752 31.62 -20.40 -51.26
CA ALA A 752 31.55 -20.55 -52.71
C ALA A 752 31.38 -22.02 -53.12
N LEU A 753 32.15 -22.93 -52.51
CA LEU A 753 32.04 -24.37 -52.80
C LEU A 753 30.69 -24.94 -52.37
N LEU A 754 30.17 -24.53 -51.21
CA LEU A 754 28.82 -24.91 -50.78
C LEU A 754 27.76 -24.46 -51.80
N GLN A 755 27.87 -23.23 -52.28
CA GLN A 755 26.96 -22.66 -53.28
C GLN A 755 27.06 -23.34 -54.64
N GLU A 756 28.26 -23.69 -55.11
CA GLU A 756 28.46 -24.50 -56.33
C GLU A 756 27.78 -25.86 -56.24
N HIS A 757 27.66 -26.42 -55.03
CA HIS A 757 26.95 -27.67 -54.76
C HIS A 757 25.46 -27.46 -54.43
N GLY A 758 24.90 -26.29 -54.74
CA GLY A 758 23.47 -25.99 -54.59
C GLY A 758 23.02 -25.66 -53.17
N MET A 759 23.94 -25.44 -52.24
CA MET A 759 23.62 -25.11 -50.85
C MET A 759 23.53 -23.60 -50.64
N HIS A 760 22.51 -23.16 -49.91
CA HIS A 760 22.40 -21.80 -49.40
C HIS A 760 23.15 -21.67 -48.07
N VAL A 761 23.98 -20.65 -47.94
CA VAL A 761 24.79 -20.44 -46.73
C VAL A 761 24.31 -19.19 -46.00
N LEU A 762 23.89 -19.36 -44.74
CA LEU A 762 23.69 -18.29 -43.79
C LEU A 762 24.87 -18.28 -42.81
N ARG A 763 25.41 -17.11 -42.52
CA ARG A 763 26.56 -16.97 -41.64
C ARG A 763 26.25 -15.91 -40.59
N PHE A 764 26.38 -16.27 -39.32
CA PHE A 764 26.10 -15.40 -38.18
C PHE A 764 27.31 -15.32 -37.26
N LEU A 765 27.50 -14.22 -36.54
CA LEU A 765 28.47 -14.21 -35.45
C LEU A 765 27.91 -15.00 -34.27
N ALA A 766 28.76 -15.79 -33.62
CA ALA A 766 28.38 -16.56 -32.44
C ALA A 766 27.85 -15.68 -31.29
N ALA A 767 28.31 -14.42 -31.21
CA ALA A 767 27.84 -13.42 -30.26
C ALA A 767 26.39 -12.97 -30.56
N ASP A 768 26.02 -12.86 -31.84
CA ASP A 768 24.70 -12.41 -32.28
C ASP A 768 23.59 -13.38 -31.87
N LEU A 769 23.92 -14.67 -31.66
CA LEU A 769 22.96 -15.66 -31.19
C LEU A 769 22.36 -15.29 -29.83
N ALA A 770 23.12 -14.61 -28.97
CA ALA A 770 22.61 -14.13 -27.70
C ALA A 770 22.09 -12.69 -27.80
N SER A 771 22.81 -11.76 -28.45
CA SER A 771 22.47 -10.32 -28.47
C SER A 771 21.41 -9.92 -29.51
N ASP A 772 21.29 -10.64 -30.62
CA ASP A 772 20.32 -10.34 -31.70
C ASP A 772 19.59 -11.60 -32.21
N LEU A 773 19.11 -12.41 -31.26
CA LEU A 773 18.42 -13.67 -31.54
C LEU A 773 17.22 -13.50 -32.49
N ASN A 774 16.55 -12.35 -32.44
CA ASN A 774 15.39 -12.06 -33.28
C ASN A 774 15.77 -12.08 -34.76
N SER A 775 16.81 -11.31 -35.12
CA SER A 775 17.26 -11.19 -36.51
C SER A 775 17.75 -12.54 -37.05
N VAL A 776 18.49 -13.29 -36.23
CA VAL A 776 18.99 -14.62 -36.58
C VAL A 776 17.84 -15.58 -36.87
N LEU A 777 16.92 -15.77 -35.92
CA LEU A 777 15.81 -16.71 -36.09
C LEU A 777 14.89 -16.31 -37.23
N ASP A 778 14.53 -15.02 -37.34
CA ASP A 778 13.67 -14.55 -38.42
C ASP A 778 14.33 -14.74 -39.79
N THR A 779 15.66 -14.65 -39.89
CA THR A 779 16.41 -14.92 -41.13
C THR A 779 16.42 -16.40 -41.48
N ILE A 780 16.65 -17.29 -40.50
CA ILE A 780 16.58 -18.74 -40.70
C ILE A 780 15.17 -19.15 -41.13
N LEU A 781 14.14 -18.68 -40.43
CA LEU A 781 12.74 -18.99 -40.74
C LEU A 781 12.33 -18.46 -42.12
N ARG A 782 12.75 -17.23 -42.48
CA ARG A 782 12.52 -16.68 -43.83
C ARG A 782 13.21 -17.50 -44.92
N ALA A 783 14.43 -17.95 -44.67
CA ALA A 783 15.13 -18.82 -45.60
C ALA A 783 14.36 -20.13 -45.79
N LEU A 784 13.96 -20.81 -44.71
CA LEU A 784 13.18 -22.05 -44.80
C LEU A 784 11.83 -21.87 -45.50
N ALA A 785 11.07 -20.82 -45.16
CA ALA A 785 9.76 -20.56 -45.75
C ALA A 785 9.81 -20.32 -47.27
N ARG A 786 10.92 -19.76 -47.78
CA ARG A 786 11.10 -19.52 -49.22
C ARG A 786 11.27 -20.82 -50.01
N TRP A 787 11.82 -21.87 -49.41
CA TRP A 787 12.26 -23.08 -50.13
C TRP A 787 11.40 -24.31 -49.84
N LEU A 788 10.74 -24.37 -48.67
CA LEU A 788 9.85 -25.47 -48.30
C LEU A 788 8.37 -25.17 -48.57
N GLY A 789 8.01 -23.94 -49.00
CA GLY A 789 6.63 -23.47 -49.09
C GLY A 789 6.02 -23.17 -47.70
N PRO A 790 4.85 -22.52 -47.62
CA PRO A 790 4.19 -22.29 -46.34
C PRO A 790 3.80 -23.63 -45.69
N PRO A 791 3.87 -23.75 -44.35
CA PRO A 791 3.43 -24.96 -43.65
C PRO A 791 1.96 -25.24 -43.99
N SER A 792 1.62 -26.50 -44.26
CA SER A 792 0.24 -26.94 -44.36
C SER A 792 -0.48 -26.62 -43.05
N LEU A 793 -1.52 -25.79 -43.14
CA LEU A 793 -2.41 -25.37 -42.03
C LEU A 793 -3.03 -26.53 -41.28
#